data_AF-A0AAN8BLE8-F1
#
_entry.id   AF-A0AAN8BLE8-F1
#
_cell.length_a   1.000
_cell.length_b   1.000
_cell.length_c   1.000
_cell.angle_alpha   90.00
_cell.angle_beta   90.00
_cell.angle_gamma   90.00
#
_symmetry.space_group_name_H-M   'P 1'
#
loop_
_entity.id
_entity.type
_entity.pdbx_description
1 polymer ?
#
loop_
_entity_poly.entity_id
_entity_poly.type
_entity_poly.pdbx_seq_one_letter_code
_entity_poly.pdbx_strand_id
1 'polypeptide(L)'
;MIPAQRSSRLKVRCSSGTPTTPSPSGGPGSPYSPPAMQERLQDACHQLLVSWDGSADHSQLMELCQHLGLEINVDVFQSLTGDGEMNVQEFVSRVLNQNKPPTPSASTPYRQLKRLHSTQPFDESGRRTASCPLSSSIGLRLFSSLDDGSGFTAVESLLDAWMEEGVENSLEILQALNFGLDGRLSLSDLTLALENELLVTKNGIHQAALASFRSEIRHLLERVDRELGEKGRIRSDLEKTEKLKAQLAVEVDERHAAIEQTNNQNLRKLEQDHREKLSVVRSDLMKDMELMQQQNDQKRETLEAELEKIREDESFLRDHLSISLQENRRLEMELLDSTDHLVAAQSQNTKLQTNLENMRKEKFGDLDPGSADFLLQEERIKELHSSYAAHYRELQDRIDELQIELQEFHSVGRVLQPGHKTLSEELESKSPGMESDPGIGADEVQPFSMSLEAEMMLEHLKEQHLQEIEELQSQLECKMNEFDEMLVKKKEAQEEQTASLALQHQQEVQALREEMLGVQKKTQELQIRLEEEISTLQRRLNEEKEEMDVLQEEQLTALRQQLQEAHSYAADLEEQINTNMDEDAVEELRKQQEEEIKKLQEEQVELSDVGLEEERRKQREERRWLKDFENEKELLQERHTEELKVRLEEAKVRFEEEQVQLSEAKLEEVTRRLQEEFEKEKVQLEEQSNESLQVVLEEEVLRLVREQQEKEAELRMHWEEETVRLQELHQEAQLQERLTLQELHQEAQLQERLTLRELHQEALLQERLTLQELHQEALLQERLTLQERSEQREARVREELERERLQLEEDYEGMLQERMEEERVKLETQREEEERRVEGLMEEETSRLQEKQQQVMEEERSRLQEKQQEVLEEQRSRLQEKQQEVMKEVMLRHAAEREALSGEMEALRKDIAQERRDIEMSFNRRLQEVQSRFSGDQESVAERFQTDVLKLEQSYQEELKSLSDKQREQELCWEEKIQEVLFNAEEQRRKMEEDEQREKERWDKEQEEMELLHKREVEELGVKNEQLQKELDYLISEAQTKELALSKQLNDLHTRLQGSLETKDSLLALAEQKALDSEFLLNQTVQDFKHEREELLNIQTELEVKHNETLSMSARHIEERIELLTERDDLRAKIVELEALLKQAAEDFELERRSCGRIWERLETFTQKEILKMLRKRVIMKLKACRK
;
A
#
# COMPACT_ATOMS: atom_id res chain seq x y z
N MET A 1 -37.33 -11.93 40.90
CA MET A 1 -38.45 -11.75 41.87
C MET A 1 -39.64 -12.58 41.40
N ILE A 2 -40.44 -13.13 42.33
CA ILE A 2 -41.73 -13.83 42.14
C ILE A 2 -41.68 -15.17 41.34
N PRO A 3 -42.03 -16.31 41.97
CA PRO A 3 -42.38 -17.57 41.30
C PRO A 3 -43.91 -17.81 41.24
N ALA A 4 -44.39 -18.68 40.36
CA ALA A 4 -45.79 -19.16 40.38
C ALA A 4 -45.94 -20.63 39.96
N GLN A 5 -46.74 -21.38 40.72
CA GLN A 5 -47.00 -22.81 40.57
C GLN A 5 -48.28 -23.15 39.77
N ARG A 6 -48.42 -24.45 39.46
CA ARG A 6 -49.64 -25.29 39.25
C ARG A 6 -49.97 -25.59 37.78
N SER A 7 -50.35 -26.82 37.38
CA SER A 7 -51.24 -27.75 38.09
C SER A 7 -51.16 -29.20 37.57
N SER A 8 -51.49 -30.15 38.44
CA SER A 8 -51.44 -31.61 38.26
C SER A 8 -52.57 -32.21 37.40
N ARG A 9 -52.34 -33.43 36.85
CA ARG A 9 -53.35 -34.52 36.85
C ARG A 9 -52.74 -35.92 36.62
N LEU A 10 -53.30 -36.92 37.32
CA LEU A 10 -52.86 -38.33 37.30
C LEU A 10 -53.72 -39.23 36.40
N LYS A 11 -53.11 -40.31 35.86
CA LYS A 11 -53.59 -41.73 35.87
C LYS A 11 -52.52 -42.59 35.15
N VAL A 12 -51.82 -43.53 35.77
CA VAL A 12 -52.25 -44.84 36.34
C VAL A 12 -52.79 -45.82 35.28
N ARG A 13 -52.00 -46.87 34.97
CA ARG A 13 -52.45 -48.27 35.08
C ARG A 13 -51.29 -49.27 35.17
N CYS A 14 -51.52 -50.37 35.87
CA CYS A 14 -50.56 -51.46 36.08
C CYS A 14 -50.97 -52.75 35.31
N SER A 15 -49.96 -53.52 34.91
CA SER A 15 -49.79 -54.99 35.07
C SER A 15 -50.87 -56.03 34.66
N SER A 16 -50.33 -57.11 34.07
CA SER A 16 -50.68 -58.56 34.22
C SER A 16 -51.83 -59.17 33.41
N GLY A 17 -51.56 -60.35 32.82
CA GLY A 17 -52.56 -61.25 32.19
C GLY A 17 -52.03 -62.14 31.04
N THR A 18 -51.32 -63.23 31.36
CA THR A 18 -51.06 -64.41 30.49
C THR A 18 -52.37 -65.20 30.22
N PRO A 19 -52.53 -66.17 29.25
CA PRO A 19 -51.55 -67.25 28.94
C PRO A 19 -51.56 -68.00 27.55
N THR A 20 -50.51 -68.83 27.36
CA THR A 20 -50.45 -70.18 26.70
C THR A 20 -50.96 -70.47 25.26
N THR A 21 -50.01 -70.76 24.35
CA THR A 21 -49.76 -72.03 23.57
C THR A 21 -50.95 -72.89 23.07
N PRO A 22 -50.86 -73.54 21.87
CA PRO A 22 -49.65 -74.22 21.37
C PRO A 22 -49.34 -74.10 19.86
N SER A 23 -48.17 -74.63 19.47
CA SER A 23 -47.86 -75.06 18.10
C SER A 23 -47.23 -76.47 18.18
N PRO A 24 -47.67 -77.43 17.34
CA PRO A 24 -47.22 -78.82 17.43
C PRO A 24 -45.89 -79.06 16.69
N SER A 25 -45.20 -80.10 17.15
CA SER A 25 -44.07 -80.74 16.47
C SER A 25 -44.48 -81.54 15.23
N GLY A 26 -43.56 -81.73 14.28
CA GLY A 26 -43.55 -82.87 13.36
C GLY A 26 -43.53 -82.55 11.87
N GLY A 27 -42.40 -82.76 11.20
CA GLY A 27 -42.26 -82.71 9.74
C GLY A 27 -40.81 -82.46 9.28
N PRO A 28 -40.17 -83.33 8.48
CA PRO A 28 -38.72 -83.30 8.27
C PRO A 28 -38.27 -82.58 6.99
N GLY A 29 -37.05 -82.00 7.03
CA GLY A 29 -36.24 -81.72 5.82
C GLY A 29 -36.00 -80.25 5.47
N SER A 30 -34.89 -79.68 5.93
CA SER A 30 -34.18 -78.55 5.28
C SER A 30 -32.76 -78.36 5.85
N PRO A 31 -31.83 -77.71 5.13
CA PRO A 31 -30.45 -78.18 5.10
C PRO A 31 -29.54 -77.62 6.20
N TYR A 32 -28.60 -78.46 6.63
CA TYR A 32 -27.49 -78.10 7.53
C TYR A 32 -26.63 -76.96 6.97
N SER A 33 -26.27 -76.00 7.82
CA SER A 33 -25.30 -74.95 7.49
C SER A 33 -23.92 -75.57 7.19
N PRO A 34 -23.21 -75.14 6.12
CA PRO A 34 -21.95 -75.76 5.70
C PRO A 34 -20.84 -75.91 6.77
N PRO A 35 -20.62 -74.96 7.70
CA PRO A 35 -19.56 -75.09 8.71
C PRO A 35 -19.79 -76.28 9.65
N ALA A 36 -21.03 -76.47 10.11
CA ALA A 36 -21.40 -77.51 11.06
C ALA A 36 -21.32 -78.93 10.46
N MET A 37 -21.54 -79.08 9.15
CA MET A 37 -21.34 -80.37 8.48
C MET A 37 -19.85 -80.68 8.27
N GLN A 38 -19.02 -79.66 8.01
CA GLN A 38 -17.56 -79.83 7.90
C GLN A 38 -16.93 -80.23 9.25
N GLU A 39 -17.37 -79.63 10.35
CA GLU A 39 -16.93 -79.96 11.72
C GLU A 39 -17.31 -81.40 12.09
N ARG A 40 -18.57 -81.83 11.82
CA ARG A 40 -18.99 -83.23 12.01
C ARG A 40 -18.23 -84.22 11.12
N LEU A 41 -17.81 -83.82 9.92
CA LEU A 41 -16.96 -84.63 9.05
C LEU A 41 -15.53 -84.74 9.60
N GLN A 42 -14.98 -83.69 10.20
CA GLN A 42 -13.68 -83.74 10.89
C GLN A 42 -13.73 -84.65 12.11
N ASP A 43 -14.76 -84.54 12.95
CA ASP A 43 -14.96 -85.40 14.12
C ASP A 43 -15.12 -86.88 13.72
N ALA A 44 -15.88 -87.17 12.66
CA ALA A 44 -16.03 -88.54 12.16
C ALA A 44 -14.70 -89.11 11.62
N CYS A 45 -13.88 -88.30 10.94
CA CYS A 45 -12.54 -88.72 10.51
C CYS A 45 -11.63 -89.03 11.70
N HIS A 46 -11.65 -88.18 12.75
CA HIS A 46 -10.90 -88.43 13.98
C HIS A 46 -11.37 -89.68 14.73
N GLN A 47 -12.68 -89.98 14.75
CA GLN A 47 -13.23 -91.16 15.41
C GLN A 47 -12.95 -92.47 14.64
N LEU A 48 -12.92 -92.43 13.31
CA LEU A 48 -12.62 -93.58 12.44
C LEU A 48 -11.11 -93.73 12.13
N LEU A 49 -10.25 -92.93 12.77
CA LEU A 49 -8.78 -92.91 12.57
C LEU A 49 -8.33 -92.63 11.11
N VAL A 50 -9.17 -91.94 10.34
CA VAL A 50 -8.87 -91.51 8.97
C VAL A 50 -8.22 -90.12 9.02
N SER A 51 -7.07 -89.95 8.37
CA SER A 51 -6.38 -88.65 8.30
C SER A 51 -7.16 -87.67 7.41
N TRP A 52 -7.55 -86.54 7.98
CA TRP A 52 -8.26 -85.45 7.29
C TRP A 52 -7.50 -84.89 6.08
N ASP A 53 -6.18 -84.96 6.16
CA ASP A 53 -5.19 -84.46 5.21
C ASP A 53 -4.58 -85.58 4.34
N GLY A 54 -5.04 -86.83 4.49
CA GLY A 54 -4.56 -88.01 3.78
C GLY A 54 -5.49 -88.50 2.67
N SER A 55 -5.07 -89.61 2.03
CA SER A 55 -5.92 -90.43 1.18
C SER A 55 -6.64 -91.50 2.01
N ALA A 56 -7.88 -91.82 1.63
CA ALA A 56 -8.69 -92.88 2.23
C ALA A 56 -9.18 -93.81 1.12
N ASP A 57 -9.30 -95.10 1.45
CA ASP A 57 -9.79 -96.12 0.51
C ASP A 57 -11.33 -96.11 0.38
N HIS A 58 -11.84 -96.79 -0.63
CA HIS A 58 -13.28 -96.88 -0.89
C HIS A 58 -14.10 -97.44 0.28
N SER A 59 -13.54 -98.33 1.10
CA SER A 59 -14.22 -98.91 2.27
C SER A 59 -14.26 -97.93 3.45
N GLN A 60 -13.17 -97.24 3.73
CA GLN A 60 -13.07 -96.20 4.77
C GLN A 60 -14.01 -95.02 4.47
N LEU A 61 -14.12 -94.63 3.19
CA LEU A 61 -15.04 -93.58 2.77
C LEU A 61 -16.51 -94.00 2.85
N MET A 62 -16.84 -95.26 2.55
CA MET A 62 -18.18 -95.81 2.76
C MET A 62 -18.55 -95.88 4.25
N GLU A 63 -17.61 -96.29 5.10
CA GLU A 63 -17.79 -96.35 6.56
C GLU A 63 -18.00 -94.95 7.16
N LEU A 64 -17.22 -93.96 6.73
CA LEU A 64 -17.42 -92.53 7.06
C LEU A 64 -18.84 -92.03 6.72
N CYS A 65 -19.38 -92.43 5.57
CA CYS A 65 -20.71 -91.98 5.14
C CYS A 65 -21.86 -92.72 5.82
N GLN A 66 -21.68 -94.00 6.12
CA GLN A 66 -22.60 -94.77 6.94
C GLN A 66 -22.64 -94.23 8.37
N HIS A 67 -21.49 -93.84 8.94
CA HIS A 67 -21.37 -93.25 10.27
C HIS A 67 -22.05 -91.86 10.38
N LEU A 68 -22.14 -91.13 9.26
CA LEU A 68 -22.77 -89.80 9.18
C LEU A 68 -24.20 -89.81 8.62
N GLY A 69 -24.73 -90.96 8.21
CA GLY A 69 -26.07 -91.10 7.64
C GLY A 69 -26.25 -90.42 6.28
N LEU A 70 -25.19 -90.34 5.48
CA LEU A 70 -25.21 -89.67 4.17
C LEU A 70 -25.58 -90.66 3.05
N GLU A 71 -26.75 -90.49 2.45
CA GLU A 71 -27.14 -91.19 1.22
C GLU A 71 -26.36 -90.64 0.03
N ILE A 72 -25.30 -91.35 -0.39
CA ILE A 72 -24.45 -90.95 -1.52
C ILE A 72 -24.83 -91.70 -2.78
N ASN A 73 -24.99 -90.95 -3.87
CA ASN A 73 -25.30 -91.50 -5.18
C ASN A 73 -24.08 -92.24 -5.76
N VAL A 74 -24.31 -93.39 -6.40
CA VAL A 74 -23.25 -94.33 -6.84
C VAL A 74 -22.24 -93.68 -7.81
N ASP A 75 -22.64 -92.63 -8.51
CA ASP A 75 -21.81 -91.86 -9.44
C ASP A 75 -20.65 -91.10 -8.76
N VAL A 76 -20.74 -90.77 -7.46
CA VAL A 76 -19.66 -90.07 -6.74
C VAL A 76 -18.41 -90.96 -6.66
N PHE A 77 -18.61 -92.26 -6.41
CA PHE A 77 -17.52 -93.24 -6.32
C PHE A 77 -16.99 -93.72 -7.68
N GLN A 78 -17.67 -93.42 -8.79
CA GLN A 78 -17.16 -93.69 -10.14
C GLN A 78 -16.05 -92.71 -10.58
N SER A 79 -15.78 -91.65 -9.80
CA SER A 79 -14.77 -90.62 -10.10
C SER A 79 -13.38 -90.90 -9.51
N LEU A 80 -13.17 -92.08 -8.90
CA LEU A 80 -11.91 -92.47 -8.28
C LEU A 80 -10.78 -92.65 -9.30
N THR A 81 -9.60 -92.11 -8.98
CA THR A 81 -8.35 -92.42 -9.69
C THR A 81 -7.99 -93.90 -9.57
N GLY A 82 -7.29 -94.44 -10.57
CA GLY A 82 -7.15 -95.89 -10.82
C GLY A 82 -6.51 -96.76 -9.73
N ASP A 83 -6.03 -96.16 -8.64
CA ASP A 83 -5.43 -96.85 -7.49
C ASP A 83 -6.44 -97.05 -6.32
N GLY A 84 -7.68 -96.56 -6.44
CA GLY A 84 -8.78 -96.86 -5.50
C GLY A 84 -8.85 -96.03 -4.22
N GLU A 85 -7.93 -95.08 -4.03
CA GLU A 85 -7.92 -94.12 -2.92
C GLU A 85 -8.33 -92.71 -3.38
N MET A 86 -8.88 -91.89 -2.47
CA MET A 86 -9.20 -90.49 -2.71
C MET A 86 -8.90 -89.61 -1.49
N ASN A 87 -8.52 -88.36 -1.74
CA ASN A 87 -8.24 -87.40 -0.66
C ASN A 87 -9.54 -87.04 0.09
N VAL A 88 -9.48 -87.09 1.43
CA VAL A 88 -10.64 -86.86 2.31
C VAL A 88 -11.17 -85.43 2.21
N GLN A 89 -10.32 -84.40 2.10
CA GLN A 89 -10.77 -83.02 1.86
C GLN A 89 -11.45 -82.87 0.50
N GLU A 90 -10.96 -83.57 -0.53
CA GLU A 90 -11.58 -83.52 -1.85
C GLU A 90 -12.96 -84.20 -1.83
N PHE A 91 -13.08 -85.34 -1.14
CA PHE A 91 -14.36 -86.02 -0.89
C PHE A 91 -15.35 -85.13 -0.14
N VAL A 92 -14.93 -84.57 1.00
CA VAL A 92 -15.71 -83.62 1.81
C VAL A 92 -16.16 -82.43 0.96
N SER A 93 -15.30 -81.89 0.10
CA SER A 93 -15.67 -80.80 -0.81
C SER A 93 -16.75 -81.21 -1.82
N ARG A 94 -16.73 -82.46 -2.32
CA ARG A 94 -17.74 -83.00 -3.25
C ARG A 94 -19.06 -83.29 -2.54
N VAL A 95 -19.03 -83.76 -1.29
CA VAL A 95 -20.22 -84.05 -0.47
C VAL A 95 -20.89 -82.75 -0.01
N LEU A 96 -20.13 -81.78 0.53
CA LEU A 96 -20.65 -80.48 0.96
C LEU A 96 -21.21 -79.65 -0.21
N ASN A 97 -20.67 -79.80 -1.43
CA ASN A 97 -21.15 -79.07 -2.60
C ASN A 97 -22.29 -79.77 -3.36
N GLN A 98 -22.68 -81.01 -3.03
CA GLN A 98 -23.82 -81.68 -3.67
C GLN A 98 -25.17 -80.98 -3.44
N ASN A 99 -25.28 -80.16 -2.39
CA ASN A 99 -26.45 -79.32 -2.10
C ASN A 99 -26.32 -77.86 -2.59
N LYS A 100 -25.37 -77.55 -3.47
CA LYS A 100 -25.32 -76.28 -4.20
C LYS A 100 -25.59 -76.54 -5.69
N PRO A 101 -26.68 -76.01 -6.27
CA PRO A 101 -26.73 -75.89 -7.73
C PRO A 101 -25.56 -74.98 -8.17
N PRO A 102 -24.97 -75.18 -9.36
CA PRO A 102 -23.83 -74.40 -9.81
C PRO A 102 -24.20 -72.92 -9.93
N THR A 103 -23.74 -72.11 -8.96
CA THR A 103 -24.00 -70.67 -8.88
C THR A 103 -23.17 -69.93 -9.92
N PRO A 104 -23.77 -69.31 -10.96
CA PRO A 104 -23.03 -68.51 -11.92
C PRO A 104 -22.87 -67.08 -11.37
N SER A 105 -21.64 -66.59 -11.29
CA SER A 105 -21.35 -65.22 -10.86
C SER A 105 -22.04 -64.16 -11.74
N ALA A 106 -22.56 -63.13 -11.07
CA ALA A 106 -22.81 -61.78 -11.56
C ALA A 106 -23.19 -61.60 -13.06
N SER A 107 -24.50 -61.71 -13.38
CA SER A 107 -25.16 -60.78 -14.30
C SER A 107 -26.68 -60.83 -14.10
N THR A 108 -27.38 -59.76 -14.51
CA THR A 108 -28.79 -59.50 -14.17
C THR A 108 -29.77 -60.62 -14.58
N PRO A 109 -30.90 -60.79 -13.86
CA PRO A 109 -31.77 -61.98 -13.96
C PRO A 109 -32.34 -62.27 -15.36
N TYR A 110 -32.39 -61.24 -16.21
CA TYR A 110 -33.03 -61.27 -17.53
C TYR A 110 -32.39 -62.24 -18.53
N ARG A 111 -31.13 -62.68 -18.33
CA ARG A 111 -30.46 -63.64 -19.24
C ARG A 111 -30.71 -65.12 -18.91
N GLN A 112 -31.18 -65.48 -17.72
CA GLN A 112 -31.33 -66.90 -17.33
C GLN A 112 -32.62 -67.53 -17.86
N LEU A 113 -33.74 -66.77 -17.88
CA LEU A 113 -35.01 -67.19 -18.48
C LEU A 113 -34.88 -67.67 -19.94
N LYS A 114 -33.89 -67.17 -20.68
CA LYS A 114 -33.67 -67.55 -22.09
C LYS A 114 -32.96 -68.90 -22.27
N ARG A 115 -32.44 -69.52 -21.20
CA ARG A 115 -31.73 -70.82 -21.24
C ARG A 115 -32.63 -72.02 -20.93
N LEU A 116 -33.83 -71.79 -20.40
CA LEU A 116 -34.83 -72.84 -20.10
C LEU A 116 -35.71 -73.22 -21.30
N HIS A 117 -35.63 -72.50 -22.42
CA HIS A 117 -36.21 -72.95 -23.70
C HIS A 117 -35.33 -74.04 -24.38
N SER A 118 -34.99 -75.08 -23.63
CA SER A 118 -34.51 -76.34 -24.21
C SER A 118 -35.73 -77.11 -24.73
N THR A 119 -35.65 -77.66 -25.94
CA THR A 119 -36.76 -78.33 -26.64
C THR A 119 -37.03 -79.76 -26.12
N GLN A 120 -37.20 -79.87 -24.81
CA GLN A 120 -37.76 -80.92 -23.96
C GLN A 120 -39.30 -80.93 -23.84
N PRO A 121 -40.13 -81.82 -24.45
CA PRO A 121 -41.54 -81.87 -24.07
C PRO A 121 -41.68 -82.46 -22.66
N PHE A 122 -42.10 -81.63 -21.71
CA PHE A 122 -42.69 -82.06 -20.43
C PHE A 122 -44.21 -82.11 -20.59
N ASP A 123 -44.89 -82.93 -19.78
CA ASP A 123 -46.36 -82.90 -19.72
C ASP A 123 -46.88 -81.77 -18.81
N GLU A 124 -48.21 -81.57 -18.79
CA GLU A 124 -48.86 -80.47 -18.05
C GLU A 124 -48.71 -80.57 -16.52
N SER A 125 -48.12 -81.65 -15.99
CA SER A 125 -47.73 -81.80 -14.59
C SER A 125 -46.22 -81.77 -14.34
N GLY A 126 -45.41 -81.44 -15.36
CA GLY A 126 -43.97 -81.22 -15.22
C GLY A 126 -43.13 -82.49 -15.05
N ARG A 127 -43.65 -83.68 -15.36
CA ARG A 127 -42.89 -84.94 -15.25
C ARG A 127 -42.19 -85.32 -16.57
N ARG A 128 -41.11 -86.09 -16.45
CA ARG A 128 -40.38 -86.67 -17.60
C ARG A 128 -41.11 -87.93 -18.06
N THR A 129 -41.55 -87.98 -19.32
CA THR A 129 -42.21 -89.17 -19.89
C THR A 129 -41.26 -89.93 -20.81
N ALA A 130 -41.24 -91.26 -20.68
CA ALA A 130 -40.65 -92.13 -21.70
C ALA A 130 -41.62 -92.25 -22.88
N SER A 131 -41.13 -92.05 -24.10
CA SER A 131 -41.96 -92.00 -25.30
C SER A 131 -42.39 -93.39 -25.76
N CYS A 132 -43.69 -93.60 -25.97
CA CYS A 132 -44.23 -94.71 -26.75
C CYS A 132 -44.91 -94.15 -28.02
N PRO A 133 -44.42 -94.41 -29.27
CA PRO A 133 -44.80 -93.58 -30.43
C PRO A 133 -46.06 -94.02 -31.18
N LEU A 134 -46.88 -94.93 -30.65
CA LEU A 134 -47.96 -95.60 -31.39
C LEU A 134 -49.31 -95.61 -30.63
N SER A 135 -49.82 -94.43 -30.29
CA SER A 135 -51.27 -94.19 -30.33
C SER A 135 -51.57 -92.77 -30.80
N SER A 136 -52.61 -92.61 -31.60
CA SER A 136 -53.12 -91.30 -32.07
C SER A 136 -54.48 -90.94 -31.45
N SER A 137 -54.94 -91.70 -30.45
CA SER A 137 -55.83 -91.17 -29.42
C SER A 137 -55.01 -90.34 -28.43
N ILE A 138 -55.63 -89.32 -27.85
CA ILE A 138 -55.14 -88.71 -26.60
C ILE A 138 -55.22 -89.82 -25.56
N GLY A 139 -54.10 -90.47 -25.25
CA GLY A 139 -54.07 -91.60 -24.33
C GLY A 139 -54.52 -91.14 -22.96
N LEU A 140 -55.65 -91.66 -22.49
CA LEU A 140 -56.23 -91.26 -21.21
C LEU A 140 -55.33 -91.84 -20.11
N ARG A 141 -55.20 -91.14 -18.98
CA ARG A 141 -54.50 -91.66 -17.80
C ARG A 141 -55.55 -91.95 -16.75
N LEU A 142 -56.16 -93.13 -16.80
CA LEU A 142 -57.34 -93.49 -16.01
C LEU A 142 -57.09 -93.73 -14.51
N PHE A 143 -55.84 -93.67 -14.09
CA PHE A 143 -55.38 -94.20 -12.80
C PHE A 143 -54.34 -93.28 -12.16
N SER A 144 -54.43 -91.96 -12.34
CA SER A 144 -53.45 -91.03 -11.77
C SER A 144 -53.49 -90.97 -10.24
N SER A 145 -54.61 -91.40 -9.64
CA SER A 145 -54.74 -91.65 -8.20
C SER A 145 -54.01 -92.89 -7.69
N LEU A 146 -53.73 -93.87 -8.57
CA LEU A 146 -53.03 -95.13 -8.25
C LEU A 146 -51.57 -95.16 -8.76
N ASP A 147 -51.12 -94.07 -9.40
CA ASP A 147 -49.78 -93.89 -9.93
C ASP A 147 -48.91 -93.12 -8.93
N ASP A 148 -47.90 -93.80 -8.35
CA ASP A 148 -46.86 -93.16 -7.54
C ASP A 148 -45.91 -92.27 -8.37
N GLY A 149 -46.02 -92.34 -9.70
CA GLY A 149 -45.14 -91.71 -10.68
C GLY A 149 -44.27 -92.72 -11.44
N SER A 150 -44.40 -94.02 -11.17
CA SER A 150 -43.73 -95.08 -11.91
C SER A 150 -44.49 -95.55 -13.17
N GLY A 151 -45.78 -95.25 -13.28
CA GLY A 151 -46.67 -95.74 -14.35
C GLY A 151 -47.18 -97.17 -14.14
N PHE A 152 -46.90 -97.78 -12.98
CA PHE A 152 -47.34 -99.13 -12.62
C PHE A 152 -48.04 -99.13 -11.26
N THR A 153 -49.07 -99.97 -11.10
CA THR A 153 -49.74 -100.18 -9.80
C THR A 153 -49.76 -101.67 -9.42
N ALA A 154 -49.98 -101.99 -8.15
CA ALA A 154 -50.17 -103.37 -7.71
C ALA A 154 -51.56 -103.87 -8.14
N VAL A 155 -51.68 -105.14 -8.54
CA VAL A 155 -52.98 -105.75 -8.92
C VAL A 155 -54.02 -105.54 -7.81
N GLU A 156 -53.63 -105.75 -6.56
CA GLU A 156 -54.47 -105.57 -5.37
C GLU A 156 -55.07 -104.15 -5.28
N SER A 157 -54.25 -103.11 -5.37
CA SER A 157 -54.68 -101.70 -5.28
C SER A 157 -55.66 -101.29 -6.39
N LEU A 158 -55.54 -101.90 -7.58
CA LEU A 158 -56.50 -101.72 -8.67
C LEU A 158 -57.81 -102.45 -8.40
N LEU A 159 -57.74 -103.71 -7.93
CA LEU A 159 -58.92 -104.50 -7.58
C LEU A 159 -59.74 -103.82 -6.48
N ASP A 160 -59.07 -103.27 -5.46
CA ASP A 160 -59.68 -102.49 -4.38
C ASP A 160 -60.37 -101.23 -4.93
N ALA A 161 -59.68 -100.41 -5.74
CA ALA A 161 -60.25 -99.20 -6.34
C ALA A 161 -61.46 -99.49 -7.25
N TRP A 162 -61.43 -100.60 -8.00
CA TRP A 162 -62.57 -101.06 -8.79
C TRP A 162 -63.71 -101.58 -7.91
N MET A 163 -63.41 -102.25 -6.80
CA MET A 163 -64.42 -102.71 -5.83
C MET A 163 -65.11 -101.52 -5.13
N GLU A 164 -64.37 -100.49 -4.75
CA GLU A 164 -64.90 -99.25 -4.16
C GLU A 164 -65.84 -98.48 -5.10
N GLU A 165 -65.56 -98.48 -6.42
CA GLU A 165 -66.47 -97.94 -7.44
C GLU A 165 -67.58 -98.92 -7.88
N GLY A 166 -67.71 -100.09 -7.21
CA GLY A 166 -68.81 -101.03 -7.38
C GLY A 166 -68.65 -102.05 -8.52
N VAL A 167 -67.42 -102.45 -8.85
CA VAL A 167 -67.10 -103.47 -9.86
C VAL A 167 -66.77 -104.80 -9.17
N GLU A 168 -67.79 -105.61 -8.89
CA GLU A 168 -67.66 -106.88 -8.15
C GLU A 168 -66.85 -107.95 -8.91
N ASN A 169 -66.90 -107.95 -10.25
CA ASN A 169 -66.22 -108.93 -11.11
C ASN A 169 -64.80 -108.48 -11.55
N SER A 170 -64.13 -107.65 -10.74
CA SER A 170 -62.84 -107.01 -11.08
C SER A 170 -61.75 -108.00 -11.50
N LEU A 171 -61.66 -109.16 -10.82
CA LEU A 171 -60.70 -110.22 -11.14
C LEU A 171 -60.96 -110.89 -12.51
N GLU A 172 -62.23 -111.17 -12.82
CA GLU A 172 -62.64 -111.78 -14.10
C GLU A 172 -62.40 -110.82 -15.27
N ILE A 173 -62.54 -109.52 -15.02
CA ILE A 173 -62.30 -108.46 -16.01
C ILE A 173 -60.81 -108.38 -16.37
N LEU A 174 -59.90 -108.43 -15.39
CA LEU A 174 -58.45 -108.47 -15.67
C LEU A 174 -58.03 -109.73 -16.43
N GLN A 175 -58.58 -110.89 -16.07
CA GLN A 175 -58.35 -112.14 -16.80
C GLN A 175 -58.88 -112.07 -18.24
N ALA A 176 -60.08 -111.50 -18.46
CA ALA A 176 -60.67 -111.32 -19.79
C ALA A 176 -59.88 -110.35 -20.68
N LEU A 177 -59.17 -109.40 -20.06
CA LEU A 177 -58.24 -108.46 -20.70
C LEU A 177 -56.83 -109.03 -20.92
N ASN A 178 -56.59 -110.31 -20.56
CA ASN A 178 -55.29 -111.00 -20.60
C ASN A 178 -54.18 -110.39 -19.71
N PHE A 179 -54.53 -109.70 -18.61
CA PHE A 179 -53.54 -109.28 -17.62
C PHE A 179 -53.23 -110.39 -16.62
N GLY A 180 -51.96 -110.50 -16.24
CA GLY A 180 -51.52 -111.41 -15.18
C GLY A 180 -51.98 -110.92 -13.80
N LEU A 181 -52.41 -111.84 -12.95
CA LEU A 181 -52.84 -111.52 -11.58
C LEU A 181 -51.67 -111.46 -10.57
N ASP A 182 -50.47 -111.89 -10.99
CA ASP A 182 -49.29 -111.94 -10.15
C ASP A 182 -48.33 -110.77 -10.47
N GLY A 183 -48.31 -109.72 -9.64
CA GLY A 183 -47.30 -108.64 -9.70
C GLY A 183 -47.84 -107.22 -9.81
N ARG A 184 -47.15 -106.38 -10.60
CA ARG A 184 -47.56 -104.99 -10.92
C ARG A 184 -48.12 -104.90 -12.35
N LEU A 185 -49.19 -104.14 -12.52
CA LEU A 185 -49.82 -103.85 -13.80
C LEU A 185 -49.35 -102.52 -14.38
N SER A 186 -49.13 -102.48 -15.69
CA SER A 186 -48.87 -101.25 -16.45
C SER A 186 -50.16 -100.44 -16.59
N LEU A 187 -50.18 -99.22 -16.04
CA LEU A 187 -51.39 -98.38 -16.04
C LEU A 187 -51.72 -97.86 -17.45
N SER A 188 -50.70 -97.63 -18.29
CA SER A 188 -50.91 -97.23 -19.68
C SER A 188 -51.51 -98.36 -20.52
N ASP A 189 -51.01 -99.58 -20.36
CA ASP A 189 -51.49 -100.73 -21.14
C ASP A 189 -52.88 -101.17 -20.68
N LEU A 190 -53.15 -101.11 -19.38
CA LEU A 190 -54.49 -101.32 -18.82
C LEU A 190 -55.48 -100.27 -19.32
N THR A 191 -55.10 -98.98 -19.30
CA THR A 191 -55.97 -97.91 -19.83
C THR A 191 -56.27 -98.15 -21.31
N LEU A 192 -55.25 -98.46 -22.11
CA LEU A 192 -55.40 -98.75 -23.53
C LEU A 192 -56.25 -100.01 -23.79
N ALA A 193 -56.17 -101.03 -22.94
CA ALA A 193 -57.02 -102.22 -23.03
C ALA A 193 -58.50 -101.90 -22.72
N LEU A 194 -58.75 -101.07 -21.70
CA LEU A 194 -60.10 -100.58 -21.37
C LEU A 194 -60.68 -99.65 -22.45
N GLU A 195 -59.85 -98.76 -23.02
CA GLU A 195 -60.22 -97.90 -24.17
C GLU A 195 -60.67 -98.74 -25.37
N ASN A 196 -59.92 -99.80 -25.70
CA ASN A 196 -60.23 -100.67 -26.84
C ASN A 196 -61.50 -101.51 -26.62
N GLU A 197 -61.71 -102.06 -25.41
CA GLU A 197 -62.92 -102.83 -25.10
C GLU A 197 -64.17 -101.94 -24.94
N LEU A 198 -64.03 -100.65 -24.64
CA LEU A 198 -65.15 -99.69 -24.67
C LEU A 198 -65.79 -99.56 -26.08
N LEU A 199 -65.09 -100.00 -27.13
CA LEU A 199 -65.55 -100.03 -28.51
C LEU A 199 -66.21 -101.37 -28.90
N VAL A 200 -66.21 -102.40 -28.03
CA VAL A 200 -66.65 -103.77 -28.34
C VAL A 200 -67.58 -104.32 -27.24
N THR A 201 -68.90 -104.32 -27.48
CA THR A 201 -69.92 -104.55 -26.45
C THR A 201 -69.83 -105.89 -25.69
N LYS A 202 -69.25 -105.86 -24.47
CA LYS A 202 -69.41 -106.88 -23.41
C LYS A 202 -69.49 -106.22 -22.03
N ASN A 203 -70.54 -106.54 -21.27
CA ASN A 203 -71.02 -105.70 -20.15
C ASN A 203 -70.04 -105.48 -18.98
N GLY A 204 -69.18 -106.45 -18.63
CA GLY A 204 -68.32 -106.33 -17.44
C GLY A 204 -67.20 -105.29 -17.60
N ILE A 205 -66.45 -105.35 -18.70
CA ILE A 205 -65.28 -104.49 -18.94
C ILE A 205 -65.70 -103.02 -19.07
N HIS A 206 -66.88 -102.75 -19.63
CA HIS A 206 -67.45 -101.41 -19.74
C HIS A 206 -67.69 -100.76 -18.37
N GLN A 207 -68.11 -101.56 -17.37
CA GLN A 207 -68.34 -101.07 -16.01
C GLN A 207 -67.03 -100.68 -15.34
N ALA A 208 -65.97 -101.48 -15.49
CA ALA A 208 -64.63 -101.15 -15.00
C ALA A 208 -64.03 -99.92 -15.69
N ALA A 209 -64.18 -99.79 -17.01
CA ALA A 209 -63.71 -98.62 -17.75
C ALA A 209 -64.44 -97.35 -17.28
N LEU A 210 -65.78 -97.37 -17.21
CA LEU A 210 -66.58 -96.22 -16.75
C LEU A 210 -66.32 -95.87 -15.28
N ALA A 211 -66.10 -96.85 -14.41
CA ALA A 211 -65.68 -96.64 -13.03
C ALA A 211 -64.33 -95.91 -12.97
N SER A 212 -63.35 -96.36 -13.76
CA SER A 212 -62.02 -95.74 -13.84
C SER A 212 -62.08 -94.30 -14.40
N PHE A 213 -62.89 -94.04 -15.42
CA PHE A 213 -63.14 -92.67 -15.91
C PHE A 213 -63.75 -91.78 -14.83
N ARG A 214 -64.68 -92.32 -14.05
CA ARG A 214 -65.38 -91.57 -12.99
C ARG A 214 -64.46 -91.24 -11.81
N SER A 215 -63.63 -92.19 -11.38
CA SER A 215 -62.67 -91.97 -10.29
C SER A 215 -61.58 -90.96 -10.70
N GLU A 216 -61.06 -91.05 -11.91
CA GLU A 216 -60.07 -90.12 -12.46
C GLU A 216 -60.63 -88.69 -12.54
N ILE A 217 -61.84 -88.51 -13.10
CA ILE A 217 -62.50 -87.19 -13.17
C ILE A 217 -62.68 -86.59 -11.76
N ARG A 218 -63.04 -87.41 -10.77
CA ARG A 218 -63.20 -86.96 -9.37
C ARG A 218 -61.85 -86.49 -8.80
N HIS A 219 -60.79 -87.29 -8.96
CA HIS A 219 -59.45 -86.96 -8.48
C HIS A 219 -58.90 -85.68 -9.11
N LEU A 220 -59.08 -85.50 -10.43
CA LEU A 220 -58.63 -84.31 -11.15
C LEU A 220 -59.37 -83.04 -10.69
N LEU A 221 -60.67 -83.12 -10.43
CA LEU A 221 -61.44 -82.00 -9.87
C LEU A 221 -60.95 -81.63 -8.46
N GLU A 222 -60.78 -82.60 -7.58
CA GLU A 222 -60.23 -82.38 -6.22
C GLU A 222 -58.81 -81.82 -6.24
N ARG A 223 -58.01 -82.15 -7.26
CA ARG A 223 -56.69 -81.56 -7.47
C ARG A 223 -56.79 -80.10 -7.94
N VAL A 224 -57.64 -79.80 -8.91
CA VAL A 224 -57.90 -78.43 -9.37
C VAL A 224 -58.39 -77.55 -8.21
N ASP A 225 -59.30 -78.03 -7.36
CA ASP A 225 -59.79 -77.29 -6.20
C ASP A 225 -58.68 -76.99 -5.16
N ARG A 226 -57.75 -77.93 -4.93
CA ARG A 226 -56.56 -77.69 -4.09
C ARG A 226 -55.64 -76.63 -4.67
N GLU A 227 -55.30 -76.72 -5.95
CA GLU A 227 -54.46 -75.75 -6.66
C GLU A 227 -55.11 -74.35 -6.69
N LEU A 228 -56.44 -74.27 -6.86
CA LEU A 228 -57.20 -73.02 -6.77
C LEU A 228 -57.14 -72.42 -5.35
N GLY A 229 -57.23 -73.26 -4.32
CA GLY A 229 -57.06 -72.86 -2.92
C GLY A 229 -55.66 -72.30 -2.63
N GLU A 230 -54.61 -72.98 -3.10
CA GLU A 230 -53.21 -72.52 -2.93
C GLU A 230 -52.92 -71.24 -3.70
N LYS A 231 -53.37 -71.15 -4.96
CA LYS A 231 -53.36 -69.91 -5.75
C LYS A 231 -54.10 -68.77 -5.06
N GLY A 232 -55.19 -69.06 -4.33
CA GLY A 232 -55.90 -68.11 -3.49
C GLY A 232 -55.06 -67.60 -2.31
N ARG A 233 -54.37 -68.49 -1.59
CA ARG A 233 -53.45 -68.14 -0.50
C ARG A 233 -52.29 -67.28 -1.01
N ILE A 234 -51.60 -67.73 -2.06
CA ILE A 234 -50.48 -67.01 -2.68
C ILE A 234 -50.90 -65.61 -3.17
N ARG A 235 -52.11 -65.46 -3.73
CA ARG A 235 -52.66 -64.14 -4.09
C ARG A 235 -52.90 -63.25 -2.88
N SER A 236 -53.44 -63.78 -1.79
CA SER A 236 -53.64 -63.01 -0.56
C SER A 236 -52.32 -62.60 0.08
N ASP A 237 -51.31 -63.47 0.06
CA ASP A 237 -49.99 -63.16 0.59
C ASP A 237 -49.24 -62.16 -0.30
N LEU A 238 -49.37 -62.27 -1.63
CA LEU A 238 -48.90 -61.23 -2.55
C LEU A 238 -49.56 -59.88 -2.25
N GLU A 239 -50.88 -59.82 -2.12
CA GLU A 239 -51.61 -58.58 -1.79
C GLU A 239 -51.18 -57.98 -0.43
N LYS A 240 -50.86 -58.82 0.57
CA LYS A 240 -50.27 -58.35 1.83
C LYS A 240 -48.87 -57.76 1.61
N THR A 241 -48.01 -58.42 0.84
CA THR A 241 -46.66 -57.89 0.55
C THR A 241 -46.71 -56.61 -0.27
N GLU A 242 -47.66 -56.47 -1.20
CA GLU A 242 -47.88 -55.22 -1.96
C GLU A 242 -48.36 -54.08 -1.05
N LYS A 243 -49.24 -54.37 -0.08
CA LYS A 243 -49.67 -53.39 0.94
C LYS A 243 -48.51 -52.97 1.85
N LEU A 244 -47.71 -53.91 2.34
CA LEU A 244 -46.51 -53.62 3.14
C LEU A 244 -45.48 -52.80 2.34
N LYS A 245 -45.27 -53.13 1.06
CA LYS A 245 -44.41 -52.36 0.16
C LYS A 245 -44.93 -50.93 -0.06
N ALA A 246 -46.24 -50.75 -0.22
CA ALA A 246 -46.86 -49.44 -0.36
C ALA A 246 -46.75 -48.62 0.95
N GLN A 247 -46.92 -49.24 2.11
CA GLN A 247 -46.71 -48.61 3.41
C GLN A 247 -45.27 -48.17 3.61
N LEU A 248 -44.28 -49.03 3.29
CA LEU A 248 -42.86 -48.68 3.36
C LEU A 248 -42.50 -47.53 2.41
N ALA A 249 -43.10 -47.46 1.22
CA ALA A 249 -42.91 -46.32 0.32
C ALA A 249 -43.43 -45.01 0.95
N VAL A 250 -44.65 -45.02 1.52
CA VAL A 250 -45.22 -43.86 2.21
C VAL A 250 -44.40 -43.46 3.44
N GLU A 251 -43.92 -44.41 4.26
CA GLU A 251 -43.05 -44.10 5.40
C GLU A 251 -41.71 -43.47 4.97
N VAL A 252 -41.16 -43.89 3.83
CA VAL A 252 -39.94 -43.30 3.26
C VAL A 252 -40.20 -41.88 2.77
N ASP A 253 -41.31 -41.66 2.05
CA ASP A 253 -41.71 -40.33 1.59
C ASP A 253 -42.01 -39.37 2.76
N GLU A 254 -42.69 -39.86 3.82
CA GLU A 254 -42.93 -39.09 5.06
C GLU A 254 -41.64 -38.75 5.80
N ARG A 255 -40.68 -39.69 5.88
CA ARG A 255 -39.36 -39.43 6.47
C ARG A 255 -38.56 -38.43 5.64
N HIS A 256 -38.56 -38.52 4.31
CA HIS A 256 -37.92 -37.55 3.45
C HIS A 256 -38.55 -36.16 3.60
N ALA A 257 -39.88 -36.05 3.59
CA ALA A 257 -40.58 -34.79 3.82
C ALA A 257 -40.25 -34.18 5.20
N ALA A 258 -40.10 -35.00 6.25
CA ALA A 258 -39.67 -34.53 7.57
C ALA A 258 -38.19 -34.07 7.60
N ILE A 259 -37.30 -34.76 6.90
CA ILE A 259 -35.89 -34.36 6.74
C ILE A 259 -35.79 -33.06 5.93
N GLU A 260 -36.54 -32.93 4.84
CA GLU A 260 -36.62 -31.69 4.07
C GLU A 260 -37.19 -30.55 4.91
N GLN A 261 -38.23 -30.80 5.72
CA GLN A 261 -38.80 -29.78 6.60
C GLN A 261 -37.79 -29.30 7.66
N THR A 262 -37.05 -30.22 8.29
CA THR A 262 -36.03 -29.87 9.29
C THR A 262 -34.83 -29.18 8.66
N ASN A 263 -34.38 -29.61 7.48
CA ASN A 263 -33.32 -28.95 6.72
C ASN A 263 -33.73 -27.51 6.32
N ASN A 264 -34.93 -27.32 5.77
CA ASN A 264 -35.48 -26.00 5.47
C ASN A 264 -35.61 -25.09 6.71
N GLN A 265 -35.94 -25.65 7.88
CA GLN A 265 -35.94 -24.89 9.13
C GLN A 265 -34.53 -24.51 9.59
N ASN A 266 -33.54 -25.38 9.40
CA ASN A 266 -32.15 -25.10 9.75
C ASN A 266 -31.52 -24.07 8.81
N LEU A 267 -31.78 -24.15 7.51
CA LEU A 267 -31.39 -23.12 6.54
C LEU A 267 -31.97 -21.75 6.90
N ARG A 268 -33.28 -21.67 7.21
CA ARG A 268 -33.91 -20.41 7.63
C ARG A 268 -33.35 -19.84 8.93
N LYS A 269 -32.98 -20.69 9.90
CA LYS A 269 -32.29 -20.25 11.13
C LYS A 269 -30.91 -19.72 10.80
N LEU A 270 -30.13 -20.42 9.99
CA LEU A 270 -28.80 -19.98 9.57
C LEU A 270 -28.86 -18.64 8.81
N GLU A 271 -29.79 -18.49 7.87
CA GLU A 271 -30.08 -17.22 7.18
C GLU A 271 -30.52 -16.11 8.13
N GLN A 272 -31.25 -16.45 9.21
CA GLN A 272 -31.65 -15.48 10.24
C GLN A 272 -30.44 -15.08 11.08
N ASP A 273 -29.65 -16.02 11.59
CA ASP A 273 -28.43 -15.78 12.37
C ASP A 273 -27.42 -14.94 11.57
N HIS A 274 -27.27 -15.19 10.26
CA HIS A 274 -26.45 -14.35 9.39
C HIS A 274 -27.02 -12.95 9.20
N ARG A 275 -28.34 -12.79 9.02
CA ARG A 275 -28.99 -11.46 8.96
C ARG A 275 -28.84 -10.69 10.27
N GLU A 276 -28.97 -11.37 11.41
CA GLU A 276 -28.79 -10.80 12.74
C GLU A 276 -27.33 -10.37 12.94
N LYS A 277 -26.34 -11.23 12.64
CA LYS A 277 -24.91 -10.86 12.67
C LYS A 277 -24.58 -9.68 11.75
N LEU A 278 -25.09 -9.66 10.53
CA LEU A 278 -24.93 -8.53 9.61
C LEU A 278 -25.59 -7.25 10.14
N SER A 279 -26.74 -7.35 10.83
CA SER A 279 -27.39 -6.20 11.45
C SER A 279 -26.59 -5.64 12.64
N VAL A 280 -25.94 -6.51 13.42
CA VAL A 280 -25.02 -6.11 14.51
C VAL A 280 -23.80 -5.40 13.93
N VAL A 281 -23.11 -6.00 12.96
CA VAL A 281 -21.94 -5.37 12.30
C VAL A 281 -22.29 -4.04 11.66
N ARG A 282 -23.46 -3.93 10.99
CA ARG A 282 -23.96 -2.64 10.47
C ARG A 282 -24.24 -1.64 11.59
N SER A 283 -24.80 -2.08 12.72
CA SER A 283 -25.02 -1.21 13.88
C SER A 283 -23.73 -0.74 14.54
N ASP A 284 -22.70 -1.57 14.58
CA ASP A 284 -21.40 -1.22 15.16
C ASP A 284 -20.64 -0.28 14.23
N LEU A 285 -20.65 -0.53 12.91
CA LEU A 285 -20.11 0.41 11.91
C LEU A 285 -20.82 1.78 11.95
N MET A 286 -22.14 1.82 12.18
CA MET A 286 -22.84 3.10 12.39
C MET A 286 -22.38 3.81 13.67
N LYS A 287 -22.16 3.10 14.78
CA LYS A 287 -21.62 3.69 16.02
C LYS A 287 -20.19 4.20 15.83
N ASP A 288 -19.36 3.46 15.11
CA ASP A 288 -17.98 3.88 14.81
C ASP A 288 -17.96 5.11 13.90
N MET A 289 -18.86 5.18 12.91
CA MET A 289 -19.05 6.36 12.07
C MET A 289 -19.58 7.56 12.89
N GLU A 290 -20.57 7.35 13.76
CA GLU A 290 -21.08 8.38 14.70
C GLU A 290 -19.99 8.85 15.68
N LEU A 291 -19.15 7.96 16.18
CA LEU A 291 -18.04 8.28 17.08
C LEU A 291 -16.94 9.07 16.35
N MET A 292 -16.57 8.66 15.13
CA MET A 292 -15.61 9.40 14.30
C MET A 292 -16.16 10.78 13.91
N GLN A 293 -17.45 10.88 13.63
CA GLN A 293 -18.12 12.15 13.38
C GLN A 293 -18.11 13.04 14.64
N GLN A 294 -18.49 12.52 15.81
CA GLN A 294 -18.40 13.25 17.08
C GLN A 294 -16.96 13.70 17.41
N GLN A 295 -15.94 12.88 17.13
CA GLN A 295 -14.54 13.28 17.31
C GLN A 295 -14.11 14.39 16.34
N ASN A 296 -14.60 14.35 15.10
CA ASN A 296 -14.33 15.41 14.13
C ASN A 296 -15.07 16.71 14.49
N ASP A 297 -16.33 16.62 14.93
CA ASP A 297 -17.11 17.77 15.41
C ASP A 297 -16.46 18.38 16.67
N GLN A 298 -16.02 17.58 17.64
CA GLN A 298 -15.25 18.06 18.81
C GLN A 298 -13.93 18.76 18.41
N LYS A 299 -13.20 18.21 17.43
CA LYS A 299 -11.99 18.88 16.88
C LYS A 299 -12.36 20.18 16.17
N ARG A 300 -13.49 20.22 15.47
CA ARG A 300 -13.99 21.43 14.80
C ARG A 300 -14.38 22.50 15.82
N GLU A 301 -15.15 22.15 16.84
CA GLU A 301 -15.55 23.04 17.94
C GLU A 301 -14.34 23.59 18.71
N THR A 302 -13.32 22.76 18.98
CA THR A 302 -12.09 23.24 19.65
C THR A 302 -11.30 24.22 18.77
N LEU A 303 -11.16 23.95 17.47
CA LEU A 303 -10.53 24.88 16.53
C LEU A 303 -11.38 26.16 16.31
N GLU A 304 -12.70 26.06 16.25
CA GLU A 304 -13.61 27.21 16.17
C GLU A 304 -13.50 28.08 17.43
N ALA A 305 -13.38 27.49 18.62
CA ALA A 305 -13.17 28.22 19.87
C ALA A 305 -11.77 28.86 19.96
N GLU A 306 -10.71 28.20 19.48
CA GLU A 306 -9.37 28.78 19.38
C GLU A 306 -9.34 29.96 18.38
N LEU A 307 -10.01 29.84 17.23
CA LEU A 307 -10.15 30.92 16.26
C LEU A 307 -10.95 32.10 16.79
N GLU A 308 -12.04 31.86 17.53
CA GLU A 308 -12.83 32.94 18.12
C GLU A 308 -12.05 33.65 19.22
N LYS A 309 -11.32 32.92 20.07
CA LYS A 309 -10.39 33.53 21.02
C LYS A 309 -9.33 34.40 20.33
N ILE A 310 -8.74 33.93 19.22
CA ILE A 310 -7.76 34.73 18.47
C ILE A 310 -8.40 36.01 17.90
N ARG A 311 -9.68 35.97 17.49
CA ARG A 311 -10.43 37.18 17.07
C ARG A 311 -10.71 38.13 18.22
N GLU A 312 -11.06 37.60 19.40
CA GLU A 312 -11.21 38.39 20.63
C GLU A 312 -9.89 39.07 20.99
N ASP A 313 -8.77 38.32 21.05
CA ASP A 313 -7.42 38.84 21.30
C ASP A 313 -7.01 39.88 20.23
N GLU A 314 -7.30 39.66 18.95
CA GLU A 314 -7.03 40.62 17.86
C GLU A 314 -7.86 41.90 18.02
N SER A 315 -9.15 41.78 18.33
CA SER A 315 -10.02 42.95 18.56
C SER A 315 -9.57 43.75 19.78
N PHE A 316 -9.18 43.09 20.87
CA PHE A 316 -8.59 43.73 22.06
C PHE A 316 -7.29 44.47 21.73
N LEU A 317 -6.40 43.88 20.93
CA LEU A 317 -5.16 44.53 20.49
C LEU A 317 -5.42 45.73 19.56
N ARG A 318 -6.40 45.63 18.65
CA ARG A 318 -6.85 46.73 17.78
C ARG A 318 -7.41 47.90 18.60
N ASP A 319 -8.26 47.60 19.60
CA ASP A 319 -8.82 48.62 20.51
C ASP A 319 -7.74 49.26 21.39
N HIS A 320 -6.83 48.47 21.97
CA HIS A 320 -5.70 49.00 22.74
C HIS A 320 -4.78 49.88 21.89
N LEU A 321 -4.52 49.50 20.64
CA LEU A 321 -3.76 50.32 19.69
C LEU A 321 -4.51 51.62 19.36
N SER A 322 -5.82 51.57 19.15
CA SER A 322 -6.66 52.75 18.92
C SER A 322 -6.62 53.73 20.10
N ILE A 323 -6.75 53.23 21.33
CA ILE A 323 -6.63 54.02 22.56
C ILE A 323 -5.22 54.63 22.68
N SER A 324 -4.18 53.84 22.40
CA SER A 324 -2.78 54.31 22.43
C SER A 324 -2.51 55.41 21.39
N LEU A 325 -3.07 55.29 20.19
CA LEU A 325 -3.01 56.31 19.13
C LEU A 325 -3.79 57.57 19.52
N GLN A 326 -4.94 57.43 20.19
CA GLN A 326 -5.73 58.56 20.67
C GLN A 326 -5.02 59.33 21.79
N GLU A 327 -4.37 58.64 22.74
CA GLU A 327 -3.56 59.29 23.77
C GLU A 327 -2.28 59.91 23.18
N ASN A 328 -1.63 59.28 22.18
CA ASN A 328 -0.52 59.91 21.45
C ASN A 328 -0.96 61.22 20.78
N ARG A 329 -2.08 61.23 20.04
CA ARG A 329 -2.64 62.45 19.43
C ARG A 329 -2.98 63.53 20.47
N ARG A 330 -3.44 63.12 21.66
CA ARG A 330 -3.68 64.05 22.77
C ARG A 330 -2.36 64.62 23.31
N LEU A 331 -1.34 63.80 23.53
CA LEU A 331 -0.02 64.24 23.99
C LEU A 331 0.69 65.11 22.95
N GLU A 332 0.53 64.82 21.66
CA GLU A 332 0.99 65.67 20.55
C GLU A 332 0.31 67.06 20.62
N MET A 333 -1.01 67.10 20.87
CA MET A 333 -1.74 68.36 21.04
C MET A 333 -1.30 69.13 22.31
N GLU A 334 -1.15 68.44 23.45
CA GLU A 334 -0.65 69.05 24.70
C GLU A 334 0.79 69.58 24.55
N LEU A 335 1.64 68.86 23.79
CA LEU A 335 2.96 69.36 23.41
C LEU A 335 2.87 70.61 22.56
N LEU A 336 1.98 70.65 21.56
CA LEU A 336 1.77 71.79 20.66
C LEU A 336 1.28 73.03 21.42
N ASP A 337 0.25 72.87 22.27
CA ASP A 337 -0.23 73.90 23.20
C ASP A 337 0.89 74.39 24.15
N SER A 338 1.72 73.47 24.66
CA SER A 338 2.86 73.83 25.51
C SER A 338 3.95 74.61 24.75
N THR A 339 4.17 74.31 23.46
CA THR A 339 5.09 75.08 22.62
C THR A 339 4.54 76.46 22.27
N ASP A 340 3.23 76.60 22.04
CA ASP A 340 2.59 77.90 21.85
C ASP A 340 2.64 78.73 23.12
N HIS A 341 2.45 78.12 24.30
CA HIS A 341 2.68 78.78 25.59
C HIS A 341 4.15 79.18 25.79
N LEU A 342 5.11 78.34 25.38
CA LEU A 342 6.54 78.66 25.43
C LEU A 342 6.86 79.84 24.51
N VAL A 343 6.38 79.85 23.27
CA VAL A 343 6.57 80.95 22.30
C VAL A 343 5.89 82.22 22.79
N ALA A 344 4.69 82.14 23.36
CA ALA A 344 4.01 83.27 23.97
C ALA A 344 4.82 83.84 25.15
N ALA A 345 5.34 82.98 26.04
CA ALA A 345 6.20 83.36 27.16
C ALA A 345 7.55 83.94 26.69
N GLN A 346 8.17 83.39 25.65
CA GLN A 346 9.35 83.97 24.99
C GLN A 346 9.04 85.34 24.38
N SER A 347 7.86 85.54 23.78
CA SER A 347 7.40 86.85 23.27
C SER A 347 7.20 87.86 24.41
N GLN A 348 6.74 87.42 25.58
CA GLN A 348 6.62 88.26 26.77
C GLN A 348 7.99 88.56 27.37
N ASN A 349 8.90 87.59 27.41
CA ASN A 349 10.26 87.76 27.92
C ASN A 349 11.07 88.72 27.04
N THR A 350 11.00 88.59 25.71
CA THR A 350 11.59 89.56 24.77
C THR A 350 10.96 90.96 24.90
N LYS A 351 9.63 91.07 25.06
CA LYS A 351 8.97 92.36 25.38
C LYS A 351 9.50 92.94 26.70
N LEU A 352 9.62 92.15 27.76
CA LEU A 352 10.17 92.58 29.05
C LEU A 352 11.65 92.96 28.95
N GLN A 353 12.46 92.23 28.18
CA GLN A 353 13.85 92.58 27.88
C GLN A 353 13.93 93.91 27.14
N THR A 354 13.14 94.12 26.08
CA THR A 354 13.11 95.43 25.38
C THR A 354 12.60 96.55 26.28
N ASN A 355 11.63 96.30 27.17
CA ASN A 355 11.17 97.27 28.15
C ASN A 355 12.23 97.58 29.21
N LEU A 356 13.02 96.59 29.65
CA LEU A 356 14.15 96.80 30.55
C LEU A 356 15.29 97.56 29.85
N GLU A 357 15.57 97.26 28.58
CA GLU A 357 16.54 97.97 27.74
C GLU A 357 16.12 99.44 27.53
N ASN A 358 14.83 99.67 27.26
CA ASN A 358 14.25 101.01 27.11
C ASN A 358 14.23 101.76 28.45
N MET A 359 13.82 101.13 29.55
CA MET A 359 13.88 101.71 30.90
C MET A 359 15.31 102.00 31.33
N ARG A 360 16.28 101.16 30.93
CA ARG A 360 17.71 101.40 31.16
C ARG A 360 18.17 102.63 30.38
N LYS A 361 17.85 102.73 29.09
CA LYS A 361 18.11 103.92 28.26
C LYS A 361 17.40 105.19 28.75
N GLU A 362 16.20 105.07 29.33
CA GLU A 362 15.45 106.22 29.85
C GLU A 362 15.95 106.67 31.24
N LYS A 363 16.30 105.73 32.12
CA LYS A 363 16.80 106.00 33.48
C LYS A 363 18.28 106.39 33.53
N PHE A 364 19.08 105.89 32.59
CA PHE A 364 20.54 106.05 32.57
C PHE A 364 21.05 106.69 31.27
N GLY A 365 20.20 107.05 30.29
CA GLY A 365 20.64 107.60 29.01
C GLY A 365 21.48 106.62 28.18
N ASP A 366 21.96 107.09 27.02
CA ASP A 366 23.14 106.52 26.37
C ASP A 366 24.41 107.05 27.08
N LEU A 367 24.53 106.82 28.41
CA LEU A 367 25.74 107.18 29.16
C LEU A 367 26.88 106.24 28.78
N ASP A 368 27.84 106.79 28.03
CA ASP A 368 29.11 106.14 27.71
C ASP A 368 29.81 105.67 29.01
N PRO A 369 30.27 104.41 29.13
CA PRO A 369 30.78 103.84 30.39
C PRO A 369 31.98 104.56 31.02
N GLY A 370 32.61 105.49 30.31
CA GLY A 370 33.69 106.37 30.81
C GLY A 370 33.22 107.72 31.37
N SER A 371 31.92 108.02 31.38
CA SER A 371 31.39 109.29 31.88
C SER A 371 31.48 109.40 33.41
N ALA A 372 31.88 110.57 33.92
CA ALA A 372 32.05 110.81 35.36
C ALA A 372 30.73 110.64 36.14
N ASP A 373 29.59 110.96 35.51
CA ASP A 373 28.26 110.82 36.10
C ASP A 373 27.86 109.34 36.28
N PHE A 374 28.29 108.44 35.37
CA PHE A 374 28.06 106.99 35.49
C PHE A 374 28.80 106.40 36.70
N LEU A 375 30.07 106.79 36.92
CA LEU A 375 30.86 106.32 38.06
C LEU A 375 30.28 106.82 39.41
N LEU A 376 29.86 108.08 39.49
CA LEU A 376 29.16 108.61 40.67
C LEU A 376 27.82 107.91 40.94
N GLN A 377 27.12 107.49 39.87
CA GLN A 377 25.91 106.69 39.99
C GLN A 377 26.19 105.25 40.45
N GLU A 378 27.30 104.65 40.00
CA GLU A 378 27.76 103.33 40.44
C GLU A 378 28.17 103.32 41.93
N GLU A 379 28.91 104.34 42.40
CA GLU A 379 29.26 104.51 43.81
C GLU A 379 28.00 104.66 44.68
N ARG A 380 27.03 105.49 44.25
CA ARG A 380 25.75 105.64 44.95
C ARG A 380 24.93 104.34 45.04
N ILE A 381 25.00 103.48 44.02
CA ILE A 381 24.35 102.16 44.04
C ILE A 381 25.09 101.20 44.98
N LYS A 382 26.43 101.23 45.03
CA LYS A 382 27.25 100.45 45.98
C LYS A 382 26.97 100.83 47.43
N GLU A 383 26.81 102.12 47.73
CA GLU A 383 26.38 102.61 49.04
C GLU A 383 24.98 102.10 49.40
N LEU A 384 24.02 102.18 48.46
CA LEU A 384 22.66 101.67 48.67
C LEU A 384 22.66 100.17 48.98
N HIS A 385 23.35 99.36 48.16
CA HIS A 385 23.50 97.92 48.39
C HIS A 385 24.14 97.59 49.75
N SER A 386 25.16 98.36 50.15
CA SER A 386 25.81 98.19 51.46
C SER A 386 24.84 98.47 52.60
N SER A 387 23.98 99.49 52.48
CA SER A 387 22.96 99.82 53.49
C SER A 387 21.85 98.76 53.58
N TYR A 388 21.35 98.25 52.45
CA TYR A 388 20.35 97.17 52.45
C TYR A 388 20.94 95.84 52.97
N ALA A 389 22.19 95.52 52.64
CA ALA A 389 22.87 94.33 53.15
C ALA A 389 23.08 94.38 54.67
N ALA A 390 23.25 95.56 55.27
CA ALA A 390 23.24 95.73 56.71
C ALA A 390 21.85 95.46 57.31
N HIS A 391 20.79 96.03 56.72
CA HIS A 391 19.41 95.79 57.17
C HIS A 391 18.97 94.32 57.05
N TYR A 392 19.40 93.60 56.02
CA TYR A 392 19.10 92.16 55.91
C TYR A 392 19.77 91.34 57.03
N ARG A 393 20.99 91.70 57.46
CA ARG A 393 21.62 91.05 58.62
C ARG A 393 20.89 91.39 59.92
N GLU A 394 20.52 92.65 60.12
CA GLU A 394 19.77 93.09 61.30
C GLU A 394 18.39 92.40 61.39
N LEU A 395 17.71 92.17 60.27
CA LEU A 395 16.50 91.35 60.19
C LEU A 395 16.78 89.86 60.47
N GLN A 396 17.91 89.32 60.00
CA GLN A 396 18.32 87.94 60.27
C GLN A 396 18.59 87.74 61.77
N ASP A 397 19.41 88.60 62.38
CA ASP A 397 19.71 88.62 63.82
C ASP A 397 18.41 88.70 64.63
N ARG A 398 17.43 89.50 64.17
CA ARG A 398 16.11 89.62 64.79
C ARG A 398 15.23 88.38 64.67
N ILE A 399 15.31 87.67 63.54
CA ILE A 399 14.63 86.39 63.34
C ILE A 399 15.24 85.32 64.25
N ASP A 400 16.57 85.30 64.38
CA ASP A 400 17.28 84.36 65.23
C ASP A 400 16.98 84.63 66.72
N GLU A 401 16.93 85.90 67.17
CA GLU A 401 16.42 86.29 68.50
C GLU A 401 15.01 85.73 68.76
N LEU A 402 14.06 85.98 67.84
CA LEU A 402 12.66 85.56 67.98
C LEU A 402 12.50 84.02 67.94
N GLN A 403 13.37 83.30 67.23
CA GLN A 403 13.37 81.84 67.23
C GLN A 403 13.87 81.28 68.56
N ILE A 404 14.86 81.90 69.20
CA ILE A 404 15.32 81.52 70.55
C ILE A 404 14.20 81.75 71.57
N GLU A 405 13.55 82.93 71.55
CA GLU A 405 12.40 83.22 72.43
C GLU A 405 11.28 82.19 72.25
N LEU A 406 10.89 81.87 71.01
CA LEU A 406 9.91 80.82 70.73
C LEU A 406 10.35 79.44 71.25
N GLN A 407 11.62 79.08 71.10
CA GLN A 407 12.13 77.78 71.53
C GLN A 407 12.17 77.65 73.06
N GLU A 408 12.42 78.74 73.79
CA GLU A 408 12.28 78.80 75.25
C GLU A 408 10.82 78.57 75.69
N PHE A 409 9.84 79.21 75.04
CA PHE A 409 8.42 79.01 75.36
C PHE A 409 7.93 77.57 75.13
N HIS A 410 8.47 76.84 74.15
CA HIS A 410 8.12 75.44 73.91
C HIS A 410 8.63 74.46 75.01
N SER A 411 9.57 74.88 75.86
CA SER A 411 10.15 74.01 76.89
C SER A 411 9.31 73.85 78.17
N VAL A 412 8.30 74.72 78.38
CA VAL A 412 7.59 74.86 79.67
C VAL A 412 6.19 74.20 79.70
N GLY A 413 5.66 73.72 78.57
CA GLY A 413 4.25 73.31 78.46
C GLY A 413 3.98 71.85 78.05
N ARG A 414 3.95 70.89 78.99
CA ARG A 414 3.27 69.60 78.82
C ARG A 414 2.55 69.13 80.09
N VAL A 415 1.43 68.40 79.87
CA VAL A 415 0.64 67.53 80.76
C VAL A 415 -0.77 68.04 81.17
N LEU A 416 -1.78 67.48 80.47
CA LEU A 416 -3.21 67.24 80.83
C LEU A 416 -4.26 68.38 80.86
N GLN A 417 -5.05 68.50 79.78
CA GLN A 417 -6.52 68.29 79.61
C GLN A 417 -7.51 68.50 80.80
N PRO A 418 -8.84 68.71 80.58
CA PRO A 418 -9.61 69.22 79.42
C PRO A 418 -10.69 70.31 79.78
N GLY A 419 -11.34 70.96 78.81
CA GLY A 419 -12.62 71.67 79.06
C GLY A 419 -13.06 72.75 78.05
N HIS A 420 -14.18 72.51 77.34
CA HIS A 420 -14.79 73.45 76.37
C HIS A 420 -15.45 74.68 77.01
N LYS A 421 -15.47 75.84 76.31
CA LYS A 421 -16.72 76.49 75.79
C LYS A 421 -16.57 77.91 75.18
N THR A 422 -17.13 78.06 73.96
CA THR A 422 -18.09 79.12 73.55
C THR A 422 -17.62 80.54 73.15
N LEU A 423 -17.68 80.79 71.83
CA LEU A 423 -18.09 82.00 71.06
C LEU A 423 -17.28 83.32 71.06
N SER A 424 -16.84 83.71 69.85
CA SER A 424 -16.74 85.06 69.23
C SER A 424 -16.06 84.83 67.86
N GLU A 425 -16.73 84.61 66.72
CA GLU A 425 -17.78 85.39 66.03
C GLU A 425 -17.28 86.73 65.47
N GLU A 426 -17.58 86.99 64.19
CA GLU A 426 -17.27 88.22 63.38
C GLU A 426 -15.77 88.47 63.02
N LEU A 427 -15.35 88.77 61.77
CA LEU A 427 -16.03 88.92 60.48
C LEU A 427 -15.17 88.34 59.32
N GLU A 428 -15.76 87.49 58.48
CA GLU A 428 -15.69 87.67 57.02
C GLU A 428 -17.13 87.66 56.50
N SER A 429 -17.46 88.60 55.61
CA SER A 429 -18.84 89.08 55.49
C SER A 429 -19.38 89.11 54.06
N LYS A 430 -20.67 88.74 53.95
CA LYS A 430 -21.64 88.95 52.85
C LYS A 430 -21.72 87.86 51.76
N SER A 431 -22.77 87.05 51.92
CA SER A 431 -23.54 86.31 50.91
C SER A 431 -24.21 87.24 49.86
N PRO A 432 -25.12 86.78 48.98
CA PRO A 432 -25.40 85.42 48.46
C PRO A 432 -25.52 85.35 46.92
N GLY A 433 -25.56 84.15 46.32
CA GLY A 433 -25.90 84.00 44.90
C GLY A 433 -26.16 82.56 44.45
N MET A 434 -27.37 82.33 43.92
CA MET A 434 -27.83 81.18 43.13
C MET A 434 -26.82 80.79 42.00
N GLU A 435 -26.73 79.56 41.50
CA GLU A 435 -27.80 78.60 41.19
C GLU A 435 -27.25 77.15 40.97
N SER A 436 -28.09 76.14 41.23
CA SER A 436 -28.14 74.81 40.55
C SER A 436 -27.09 73.69 40.74
N ASP A 437 -27.49 72.70 41.56
CA ASP A 437 -27.69 71.26 41.20
C ASP A 437 -26.50 70.25 41.05
N PRO A 438 -26.73 68.92 41.14
CA PRO A 438 -26.17 68.17 42.28
C PRO A 438 -25.64 66.73 42.00
N GLY A 439 -25.18 66.05 43.06
CA GLY A 439 -24.88 64.61 43.12
C GLY A 439 -23.82 64.34 44.20
N ILE A 440 -24.10 63.87 45.43
CA ILE A 440 -24.98 62.75 45.85
C ILE A 440 -24.62 61.46 45.07
N GLY A 441 -24.05 60.40 45.63
CA GLY A 441 -23.64 60.14 47.02
C GLY A 441 -24.32 58.90 47.62
N ALA A 442 -23.54 58.05 48.28
CA ALA A 442 -23.95 56.98 49.21
C ALA A 442 -22.68 56.63 50.02
N ASP A 443 -22.45 57.12 51.24
CA ASP A 443 -23.26 57.07 52.47
C ASP A 443 -23.32 55.65 53.06
N GLU A 444 -22.21 55.27 53.71
CA GLU A 444 -22.05 53.97 54.38
C GLU A 444 -22.51 54.10 55.85
N VAL A 445 -23.77 53.77 56.09
CA VAL A 445 -24.39 53.82 57.43
C VAL A 445 -23.90 52.65 58.29
N GLN A 446 -23.14 52.93 59.36
CA GLN A 446 -22.76 51.93 60.36
C GLN A 446 -23.97 51.47 61.21
N PRO A 447 -24.29 50.16 61.27
CA PRO A 447 -25.36 49.62 62.12
C PRO A 447 -24.93 49.45 63.59
N PHE A 448 -25.91 49.45 64.51
CA PHE A 448 -25.70 49.28 65.95
C PHE A 448 -25.46 47.81 66.37
N SER A 449 -24.67 47.67 67.45
CA SER A 449 -24.31 46.47 68.23
C SER A 449 -25.24 45.24 68.18
N MET A 450 -24.66 44.08 67.87
CA MET A 450 -25.22 42.73 68.13
C MET A 450 -24.85 42.20 69.54
N SER A 451 -25.48 41.11 69.98
CA SER A 451 -25.18 40.44 71.26
C SER A 451 -24.01 39.46 71.15
N LEU A 452 -23.21 39.35 72.22
CA LEU A 452 -21.99 38.54 72.30
C LEU A 452 -22.19 37.05 71.92
N GLU A 453 -23.36 36.47 72.20
CA GLU A 453 -23.67 35.07 71.82
C GLU A 453 -23.87 34.93 70.30
N ALA A 454 -24.47 35.93 69.65
CA ALA A 454 -24.58 35.98 68.19
C ALA A 454 -23.24 36.35 67.53
N GLU A 455 -22.41 37.13 68.21
CA GLU A 455 -21.03 37.43 67.81
C GLU A 455 -20.16 36.16 67.82
N MET A 456 -20.16 35.38 68.90
CA MET A 456 -19.44 34.09 68.98
C MET A 456 -19.95 33.04 67.98
N MET A 457 -21.26 32.98 67.73
CA MET A 457 -21.81 32.06 66.72
C MET A 457 -21.42 32.50 65.30
N LEU A 458 -21.41 33.80 65.01
CA LEU A 458 -20.91 34.34 63.75
C LEU A 458 -19.39 34.16 63.61
N GLU A 459 -18.63 34.26 64.69
CA GLU A 459 -17.18 34.03 64.70
C GLU A 459 -16.87 32.55 64.45
N HIS A 460 -17.58 31.61 65.08
CA HIS A 460 -17.43 30.19 64.80
C HIS A 460 -17.85 29.79 63.37
N LEU A 461 -18.93 30.38 62.85
CA LEU A 461 -19.33 30.19 61.44
C LEU A 461 -18.32 30.81 60.47
N LYS A 462 -17.68 31.95 60.82
CA LYS A 462 -16.57 32.52 60.05
C LYS A 462 -15.34 31.62 60.09
N GLU A 463 -14.97 31.05 61.24
CA GLU A 463 -13.87 30.08 61.32
C GLU A 463 -14.14 28.84 60.46
N GLN A 464 -15.37 28.30 60.49
CA GLN A 464 -15.76 27.18 59.63
C GLN A 464 -15.67 27.55 58.15
N HIS A 465 -16.24 28.69 57.73
CA HIS A 465 -16.14 29.13 56.33
C HIS A 465 -14.71 29.48 55.90
N LEU A 466 -13.86 29.99 56.79
CA LEU A 466 -12.44 30.21 56.50
C LEU A 466 -11.71 28.88 56.29
N GLN A 467 -11.98 27.87 57.12
CA GLN A 467 -11.43 26.51 56.94
C GLN A 467 -11.93 25.87 55.63
N GLU A 468 -13.21 25.99 55.29
CA GLU A 468 -13.77 25.54 54.01
C GLU A 468 -13.12 26.26 52.82
N ILE A 469 -12.88 27.57 52.93
CA ILE A 469 -12.19 28.37 51.91
C ILE A 469 -10.72 27.96 51.77
N GLU A 470 -9.99 27.75 52.87
CA GLU A 470 -8.60 27.27 52.86
C GLU A 470 -8.49 25.86 52.25
N GLU A 471 -9.42 24.96 52.56
CA GLU A 471 -9.45 23.60 52.03
C GLU A 471 -9.81 23.57 50.54
N LEU A 472 -10.72 24.45 50.09
CA LEU A 472 -11.03 24.66 48.67
C LEU A 472 -9.87 25.34 47.91
N GLN A 473 -9.19 26.31 48.53
CA GLN A 473 -7.99 26.94 47.96
C GLN A 473 -6.86 25.92 47.79
N SER A 474 -6.61 25.08 48.81
CA SER A 474 -5.61 24.00 48.73
C SER A 474 -5.96 22.98 47.64
N GLN A 475 -7.24 22.64 47.46
CA GLN A 475 -7.68 21.76 46.37
C GLN A 475 -7.50 22.40 44.99
N LEU A 476 -7.83 23.69 44.86
CA LEU A 476 -7.65 24.43 43.61
C LEU A 476 -6.17 24.59 43.26
N GLU A 477 -5.32 24.91 44.23
CA GLU A 477 -3.87 25.02 44.08
C GLU A 477 -3.24 23.68 43.69
N CYS A 478 -3.66 22.57 44.31
CA CYS A 478 -3.24 21.23 43.88
C CYS A 478 -3.65 20.93 42.43
N LYS A 479 -4.88 21.31 42.02
CA LYS A 479 -5.35 21.13 40.64
C LYS A 479 -4.62 22.03 39.64
N MET A 480 -4.33 23.27 40.00
CA MET A 480 -3.51 24.16 39.19
C MET A 480 -2.10 23.58 38.98
N ASN A 481 -1.46 23.10 40.04
CA ASN A 481 -0.15 22.45 39.94
C ASN A 481 -0.17 21.18 39.06
N GLU A 482 -1.23 20.36 39.15
CA GLU A 482 -1.42 19.22 38.23
C GLU A 482 -1.56 19.66 36.76
N PHE A 483 -2.31 20.73 36.49
CA PHE A 483 -2.44 21.28 35.14
C PHE A 483 -1.15 21.91 34.63
N ASP A 484 -0.40 22.62 35.49
CA ASP A 484 0.89 23.21 35.14
C ASP A 484 1.93 22.12 34.84
N GLU A 485 2.00 21.04 35.63
CA GLU A 485 2.83 19.87 35.30
C GLU A 485 2.44 19.23 33.95
N MET A 486 1.15 19.13 33.66
CA MET A 486 0.66 18.60 32.37
C MET A 486 0.99 19.52 31.20
N LEU A 487 0.90 20.84 31.39
CA LEU A 487 1.28 21.85 30.40
C LEU A 487 2.79 21.85 30.15
N VAL A 488 3.62 21.70 31.19
CA VAL A 488 5.07 21.55 31.07
C VAL A 488 5.41 20.29 30.28
N LYS A 489 4.86 19.12 30.64
CA LYS A 489 5.10 17.86 29.90
C LYS A 489 4.63 17.94 28.44
N LYS A 490 3.51 18.62 28.17
CA LYS A 490 3.03 18.87 26.80
C LYS A 490 3.97 19.79 26.02
N LYS A 491 4.50 20.84 26.65
CA LYS A 491 5.51 21.74 26.06
C LYS A 491 6.81 20.99 25.77
N GLU A 492 7.34 20.24 26.72
CA GLU A 492 8.57 19.43 26.54
C GLU A 492 8.43 18.45 25.36
N ALA A 493 7.30 17.75 25.25
CA ALA A 493 7.02 16.86 24.12
C ALA A 493 6.89 17.61 22.79
N GLN A 494 6.28 18.81 22.78
CA GLN A 494 6.17 19.65 21.58
C GLN A 494 7.52 20.28 21.20
N GLU A 495 8.37 20.63 22.16
CA GLU A 495 9.75 21.10 21.96
C GLU A 495 10.64 19.98 21.40
N GLU A 496 10.49 18.73 21.87
CA GLU A 496 11.19 17.57 21.31
C GLU A 496 10.71 17.24 19.88
N GLN A 497 9.40 17.34 19.61
CA GLN A 497 8.84 17.17 18.26
C GLN A 497 9.30 18.28 17.31
N THR A 498 9.31 19.54 17.74
CA THR A 498 9.78 20.66 16.91
C THR A 498 11.29 20.63 16.70
N ALA A 499 12.08 20.20 17.70
CA ALA A 499 13.52 20.01 17.56
C ALA A 499 13.88 18.86 16.60
N SER A 500 13.15 17.74 16.64
CA SER A 500 13.35 16.62 15.71
C SER A 500 12.94 16.96 14.27
N LEU A 501 11.81 17.66 14.09
CA LEU A 501 11.42 18.21 12.78
C LEU A 501 12.42 19.26 12.27
N ALA A 502 12.94 20.13 13.12
CA ALA A 502 13.96 21.11 12.75
C ALA A 502 15.28 20.42 12.31
N LEU A 503 15.68 19.34 12.98
CA LEU A 503 16.84 18.54 12.59
C LEU A 503 16.62 17.84 11.24
N GLN A 504 15.43 17.30 10.97
CA GLN A 504 15.08 16.71 9.68
C GLN A 504 15.14 17.75 8.55
N HIS A 505 14.46 18.89 8.70
CA HIS A 505 14.55 20.00 7.74
C HIS A 505 16.00 20.48 7.54
N GLN A 506 16.83 20.51 8.59
CA GLN A 506 18.23 20.88 8.48
C GLN A 506 19.04 19.86 7.63
N GLN A 507 18.77 18.56 7.78
CA GLN A 507 19.39 17.50 6.98
C GLN A 507 18.95 17.56 5.52
N GLU A 508 17.66 17.77 5.26
CA GLU A 508 17.12 17.94 3.90
C GLU A 508 17.70 19.19 3.22
N VAL A 509 17.77 20.33 3.92
CA VAL A 509 18.42 21.54 3.40
C VAL A 509 19.91 21.35 3.17
N GLN A 510 20.59 20.50 3.94
CA GLN A 510 21.99 20.14 3.67
C GLN A 510 22.12 19.27 2.41
N ALA A 511 21.29 18.24 2.25
CA ALA A 511 21.26 17.41 1.05
C ALA A 511 20.97 18.23 -0.22
N LEU A 512 19.94 19.09 -0.18
CA LEU A 512 19.60 20.00 -1.28
C LEU A 512 20.74 21.00 -1.58
N ARG A 513 21.50 21.46 -0.58
CA ARG A 513 22.69 22.29 -0.80
C ARG A 513 23.82 21.51 -1.48
N GLU A 514 24.03 20.24 -1.12
CA GLU A 514 25.01 19.38 -1.78
C GLU A 514 24.64 19.08 -3.23
N GLU A 515 23.35 18.82 -3.50
CA GLU A 515 22.82 18.68 -4.86
C GLU A 515 22.97 19.98 -5.67
N MET A 516 22.61 21.13 -5.10
CA MET A 516 22.80 22.44 -5.73
C MET A 516 24.27 22.74 -6.02
N LEU A 517 25.20 22.37 -5.12
CA LEU A 517 26.65 22.46 -5.39
C LEU A 517 27.09 21.49 -6.50
N GLY A 518 26.48 20.31 -6.59
CA GLY A 518 26.69 19.34 -7.67
C GLY A 518 26.20 19.86 -9.02
N VAL A 519 25.02 20.49 -9.07
CA VAL A 519 24.48 21.16 -10.25
C VAL A 519 25.35 22.37 -10.62
N GLN A 520 25.72 23.22 -9.66
CA GLN A 520 26.56 24.39 -9.89
C GLN A 520 27.93 24.02 -10.49
N LYS A 521 28.56 22.93 -10.02
CA LYS A 521 29.79 22.40 -10.63
C LYS A 521 29.57 21.97 -12.07
N LYS A 522 28.50 21.22 -12.37
CA LYS A 522 28.15 20.85 -13.76
C LYS A 522 27.92 22.07 -14.64
N THR A 523 27.24 23.10 -14.13
CA THR A 523 27.03 24.37 -14.85
C THR A 523 28.35 25.10 -15.11
N GLN A 524 29.27 25.13 -14.15
CA GLN A 524 30.62 25.69 -14.33
C GLN A 524 31.45 24.89 -15.35
N GLU A 525 31.41 23.56 -15.31
CA GLU A 525 32.05 22.70 -16.31
C GLU A 525 31.49 22.92 -17.72
N LEU A 526 30.16 23.12 -17.84
CA LEU A 526 29.51 23.45 -19.12
C LEU A 526 29.85 24.88 -19.59
N GLN A 527 29.94 25.86 -18.68
CA GLN A 527 30.40 27.21 -19.00
C GLN A 527 31.83 27.22 -19.53
N ILE A 528 32.76 26.52 -18.88
CA ILE A 528 34.15 26.42 -19.33
C ILE A 528 34.22 25.79 -20.72
N ARG A 529 33.44 24.73 -21.00
CA ARG A 529 33.37 24.13 -22.36
C ARG A 529 32.81 25.10 -23.39
N LEU A 530 31.81 25.91 -23.04
CA LEU A 530 31.26 26.93 -23.93
C LEU A 530 32.27 28.06 -24.19
N GLU A 531 33.02 28.49 -23.17
CA GLU A 531 34.11 29.47 -23.30
C GLU A 531 35.25 28.92 -24.18
N GLU A 532 35.62 27.65 -24.01
CA GLU A 532 36.57 26.95 -24.88
C GLU A 532 36.05 26.95 -26.34
N GLU A 533 34.81 26.52 -26.59
CA GLU A 533 34.21 26.51 -27.93
C GLU A 533 34.17 27.92 -28.55
N ILE A 534 33.69 28.93 -27.81
CA ILE A 534 33.68 30.35 -28.23
C ILE A 534 35.10 30.81 -28.57
N SER A 535 36.11 30.51 -27.76
CA SER A 535 37.51 30.88 -28.03
C SER A 535 38.03 30.22 -29.32
N THR A 536 37.66 28.97 -29.59
CA THR A 536 38.07 28.29 -30.83
C THR A 536 37.38 28.87 -32.07
N LEU A 537 36.12 29.31 -31.95
CA LEU A 537 35.38 29.97 -33.02
C LEU A 537 35.89 31.40 -33.27
N GLN A 538 36.19 32.15 -32.21
CA GLN A 538 36.82 33.48 -32.31
C GLN A 538 38.19 33.40 -32.99
N ARG A 539 39.01 32.39 -32.66
CA ARG A 539 40.30 32.17 -33.34
C ARG A 539 40.10 31.93 -34.84
N ARG A 540 39.16 31.06 -35.25
CA ARG A 540 38.88 30.83 -36.68
C ARG A 540 38.40 32.10 -37.39
N LEU A 541 37.49 32.85 -36.75
CA LEU A 541 36.99 34.11 -37.32
C LEU A 541 38.11 35.17 -37.47
N ASN A 542 39.10 35.17 -36.58
CA ASN A 542 40.26 36.04 -36.70
C ASN A 542 41.23 35.55 -37.78
N GLU A 543 41.46 34.24 -37.89
CA GLU A 543 42.24 33.63 -38.99
C GLU A 543 41.60 33.96 -40.37
N GLU A 544 40.29 33.81 -40.51
CA GLU A 544 39.54 34.19 -41.72
C GLU A 544 39.61 35.71 -42.02
N LYS A 545 39.65 36.57 -40.98
CA LYS A 545 39.84 38.02 -41.16
C LYS A 545 41.26 38.36 -41.59
N GLU A 546 42.28 37.77 -40.98
CA GLU A 546 43.68 37.96 -41.35
C GLU A 546 43.93 37.51 -42.80
N GLU A 547 43.33 36.40 -43.24
CA GLU A 547 43.36 35.98 -44.65
C GLU A 547 42.70 37.03 -45.58
N MET A 548 41.56 37.58 -45.19
CA MET A 548 40.86 38.62 -45.97
C MET A 548 41.59 39.97 -45.98
N ASP A 549 42.28 40.34 -44.90
CA ASP A 549 43.07 41.57 -44.81
C ASP A 549 44.35 41.44 -45.65
N VAL A 550 45.03 40.29 -45.65
CA VAL A 550 46.16 40.00 -46.55
C VAL A 550 45.74 40.13 -48.02
N LEU A 551 44.59 39.55 -48.40
CA LEU A 551 44.06 39.69 -49.77
C LEU A 551 43.71 41.14 -50.13
N GLN A 552 43.30 41.97 -49.18
CA GLN A 552 43.08 43.40 -49.39
C GLN A 552 44.39 44.18 -49.49
N GLU A 553 45.41 43.87 -48.70
CA GLU A 553 46.74 44.48 -48.81
C GLU A 553 47.43 44.14 -50.14
N GLU A 554 47.29 42.90 -50.63
CA GLU A 554 47.75 42.50 -51.97
C GLU A 554 47.06 43.32 -53.09
N GLN A 555 45.76 43.59 -52.96
CA GLN A 555 45.03 44.46 -53.91
C GLN A 555 45.44 45.93 -53.79
N LEU A 556 45.62 46.46 -52.58
CA LEU A 556 46.05 47.84 -52.34
C LEU A 556 47.49 48.10 -52.80
N THR A 557 48.38 47.13 -52.65
CA THR A 557 49.76 47.22 -53.14
C THR A 557 49.81 47.20 -54.68
N ALA A 558 49.01 46.34 -55.33
CA ALA A 558 48.86 46.35 -56.79
C ALA A 558 48.33 47.71 -57.31
N LEU A 559 47.32 48.30 -56.66
CA LEU A 559 46.79 49.61 -57.02
C LEU A 559 47.80 50.76 -56.80
N ARG A 560 48.58 50.71 -55.71
CA ARG A 560 49.66 51.68 -55.46
C ARG A 560 50.75 51.62 -56.53
N GLN A 561 51.07 50.43 -57.03
CA GLN A 561 52.07 50.25 -58.08
C GLN A 561 51.61 50.89 -59.41
N GLN A 562 50.33 50.68 -59.79
CA GLN A 562 49.72 51.36 -60.95
C GLN A 562 49.70 52.89 -60.80
N LEU A 563 49.45 53.41 -59.59
CA LEU A 563 49.49 54.84 -59.31
C LEU A 563 50.92 55.43 -59.48
N GLN A 564 51.95 54.71 -59.03
CA GLN A 564 53.35 55.13 -59.20
C GLN A 564 53.77 55.18 -60.68
N GLU A 565 53.33 54.19 -61.47
CA GLU A 565 53.52 54.19 -62.92
C GLU A 565 52.86 55.43 -63.57
N ALA A 566 51.61 55.75 -63.20
CA ALA A 566 50.91 56.95 -63.68
C ALA A 566 51.60 58.27 -63.26
N HIS A 567 52.14 58.35 -62.04
CA HIS A 567 52.87 59.54 -61.58
C HIS A 567 54.20 59.75 -62.31
N SER A 568 54.92 58.68 -62.68
CA SER A 568 56.14 58.82 -63.50
C SER A 568 55.84 59.44 -64.87
N TYR A 569 54.73 59.02 -65.50
CA TYR A 569 54.26 59.56 -66.77
C TYR A 569 53.81 61.03 -66.68
N ALA A 570 53.31 61.47 -65.52
CA ALA A 570 52.94 62.87 -65.30
C ALA A 570 54.18 63.78 -65.14
N ALA A 571 55.22 63.33 -64.44
CA ALA A 571 56.46 64.09 -64.28
C ALA A 571 57.17 64.35 -65.62
N ASP A 572 57.18 63.35 -66.52
CA ASP A 572 57.72 63.46 -67.89
C ASP A 572 56.97 64.49 -68.76
N LEU A 573 55.74 64.86 -68.39
CA LEU A 573 54.94 65.91 -69.05
C LEU A 573 55.16 67.29 -68.43
N GLU A 574 55.34 67.39 -67.12
CA GLU A 574 55.61 68.67 -66.43
C GLU A 574 56.98 69.26 -66.80
N GLU A 575 58.02 68.43 -67.00
CA GLU A 575 59.35 68.90 -67.42
C GLU A 575 59.33 69.56 -68.82
N GLN A 576 58.38 69.18 -69.69
CA GLN A 576 58.22 69.78 -71.02
C GLN A 576 57.61 71.19 -70.96
N ILE A 577 56.74 71.46 -69.97
CA ILE A 577 55.99 72.73 -69.87
C ILE A 577 56.87 73.85 -69.30
N ASN A 578 57.84 73.52 -68.44
CA ASN A 578 58.66 74.49 -67.71
C ASN A 578 59.73 75.22 -68.56
N THR A 579 59.72 75.07 -69.89
CA THR A 579 60.80 75.53 -70.79
C THR A 579 60.54 76.84 -71.55
N ASN A 580 59.34 77.45 -71.44
CA ASN A 580 58.95 78.58 -72.31
C ASN A 580 58.33 79.81 -71.60
N MET A 581 59.16 80.87 -71.38
CA MET A 581 58.95 82.32 -71.67
C MET A 581 57.64 83.05 -71.22
N ASP A 582 57.56 84.36 -70.93
CA ASP A 582 58.50 85.43 -70.49
C ASP A 582 57.65 86.64 -69.98
N GLU A 583 58.27 87.62 -69.32
CA GLU A 583 57.59 88.57 -68.41
C GLU A 583 56.67 89.66 -69.02
N ASP A 584 56.73 89.99 -70.31
CA ASP A 584 55.88 91.06 -70.89
C ASP A 584 54.37 90.72 -70.91
N ALA A 585 54.01 89.45 -70.72
CA ALA A 585 52.61 89.02 -70.55
C ALA A 585 52.01 89.43 -69.18
N VAL A 586 52.85 89.74 -68.19
CA VAL A 586 52.43 89.97 -66.80
C VAL A 586 51.62 91.25 -66.63
N GLU A 587 51.86 92.28 -67.45
CA GLU A 587 51.13 93.55 -67.35
C GLU A 587 49.72 93.48 -67.97
N GLU A 588 49.51 92.58 -68.95
CA GLU A 588 48.21 92.33 -69.58
C GLU A 588 47.38 91.33 -68.73
N LEU A 589 48.06 90.36 -68.09
CA LEU A 589 47.51 89.53 -67.01
C LEU A 589 46.95 90.36 -65.84
N ARG A 590 47.56 91.49 -65.46
CA ARG A 590 47.04 92.35 -64.36
C ARG A 590 45.63 92.89 -64.62
N LYS A 591 45.23 93.13 -65.87
CA LYS A 591 43.87 93.56 -66.21
C LYS A 591 42.90 92.39 -66.30
N GLN A 592 43.37 91.24 -66.77
CA GLN A 592 42.59 90.00 -66.76
C GLN A 592 42.31 89.56 -65.30
N GLN A 593 43.27 89.76 -64.39
CA GLN A 593 43.12 89.51 -62.95
C GLN A 593 42.02 90.36 -62.29
N GLU A 594 41.78 91.61 -62.71
CA GLU A 594 40.67 92.41 -62.15
C GLU A 594 39.28 91.92 -62.61
N GLU A 595 39.17 91.33 -63.81
CA GLU A 595 37.94 90.70 -64.29
C GLU A 595 37.77 89.28 -63.72
N GLU A 596 38.85 88.53 -63.54
CA GLU A 596 38.86 87.25 -62.81
C GLU A 596 38.48 87.43 -61.34
N ILE A 597 38.97 88.46 -60.64
CA ILE A 597 38.58 88.75 -59.25
C ILE A 597 37.06 88.96 -59.13
N LYS A 598 36.41 89.56 -60.13
CA LYS A 598 34.94 89.70 -60.13
C LYS A 598 34.22 88.38 -60.40
N LYS A 599 34.70 87.58 -61.37
CA LYS A 599 34.15 86.22 -61.59
C LYS A 599 34.33 85.34 -60.35
N LEU A 600 35.50 85.36 -59.73
CA LEU A 600 35.80 84.63 -58.50
C LEU A 600 34.93 85.10 -57.33
N GLN A 601 34.48 86.36 -57.30
CA GLN A 601 33.49 86.83 -56.32
C GLN A 601 32.08 86.29 -56.60
N GLU A 602 31.65 86.22 -57.85
CA GLU A 602 30.37 85.60 -58.24
C GLU A 602 30.40 84.08 -58.00
N GLU A 603 31.47 83.40 -58.42
CA GLU A 603 31.73 81.98 -58.16
C GLU A 603 31.87 81.69 -56.66
N GLN A 604 32.42 82.60 -55.85
CA GLN A 604 32.46 82.43 -54.39
C GLN A 604 31.07 82.50 -53.75
N VAL A 605 30.15 83.29 -54.31
CA VAL A 605 28.74 83.31 -53.87
C VAL A 605 28.03 82.04 -54.32
N GLU A 606 28.20 81.61 -55.58
CA GLU A 606 27.60 80.35 -56.06
C GLU A 606 28.15 79.12 -55.31
N LEU A 607 29.46 79.06 -55.02
CA LEU A 607 30.06 78.00 -54.20
C LEU A 607 29.60 78.07 -52.73
N SER A 608 29.31 79.26 -52.20
CA SER A 608 28.71 79.41 -50.87
C SER A 608 27.26 78.90 -50.85
N ASP A 609 26.46 79.20 -51.87
CA ASP A 609 25.08 78.73 -51.96
C ASP A 609 25.00 77.22 -52.24
N VAL A 610 25.83 76.68 -53.13
CA VAL A 610 26.00 75.23 -53.34
C VAL A 610 26.49 74.55 -52.07
N GLY A 611 27.45 75.16 -51.34
CA GLY A 611 27.90 74.68 -50.05
C GLY A 611 26.77 74.60 -49.02
N LEU A 612 25.95 75.65 -48.91
CA LEU A 612 24.76 75.66 -48.03
C LEU A 612 23.69 74.66 -48.47
N GLU A 613 23.53 74.40 -49.77
CA GLU A 613 22.61 73.38 -50.27
C GLU A 613 23.12 71.95 -50.06
N GLU A 614 24.43 71.71 -50.18
CA GLU A 614 25.07 70.46 -49.78
C GLU A 614 24.99 70.24 -48.27
N GLU A 615 25.22 71.27 -47.45
CA GLU A 615 25.08 71.22 -45.99
C GLU A 615 23.62 70.85 -45.62
N ARG A 616 22.64 71.49 -46.26
CA ARG A 616 21.21 71.14 -46.12
C ARG A 616 20.91 69.74 -46.66
N ARG A 617 21.62 69.25 -47.69
CA ARG A 617 21.46 67.89 -48.21
C ARG A 617 22.02 66.86 -47.22
N LYS A 618 23.23 67.08 -46.70
CA LYS A 618 23.87 66.29 -45.63
C LYS A 618 22.96 66.24 -44.40
N GLN A 619 22.48 67.38 -43.90
CA GLN A 619 21.53 67.41 -42.77
C GLN A 619 20.20 66.68 -43.04
N ARG A 620 19.69 66.67 -44.28
CA ARG A 620 18.49 65.87 -44.66
C ARG A 620 18.79 64.37 -44.79
N GLU A 621 20.03 64.00 -45.10
CA GLU A 621 20.48 62.61 -45.18
C GLU A 621 20.81 62.08 -43.78
N GLU A 622 21.50 62.84 -42.94
CA GLU A 622 21.69 62.58 -41.51
C GLU A 622 20.37 62.44 -40.75
N ARG A 623 19.40 63.34 -40.98
CA ARG A 623 18.05 63.22 -40.38
C ARG A 623 17.28 62.00 -40.86
N ARG A 624 17.51 61.53 -42.09
CA ARG A 624 16.92 60.28 -42.59
C ARG A 624 17.61 59.08 -41.98
N TRP A 625 18.93 59.04 -42.01
CA TRP A 625 19.74 57.99 -41.41
C TRP A 625 19.48 57.84 -39.90
N LEU A 626 19.38 58.93 -39.14
CA LEU A 626 18.98 58.92 -37.74
C LEU A 626 17.59 58.31 -37.55
N LYS A 627 16.62 58.70 -38.38
CA LYS A 627 15.26 58.15 -38.29
C LYS A 627 15.21 56.67 -38.70
N ASP A 628 15.95 56.27 -39.73
CA ASP A 628 16.03 54.88 -40.17
C ASP A 628 16.72 54.02 -39.11
N PHE A 629 17.77 54.54 -38.45
CA PHE A 629 18.44 53.91 -37.30
C PHE A 629 17.55 53.84 -36.05
N GLU A 630 16.75 54.87 -35.76
CA GLU A 630 15.75 54.82 -34.68
C GLU A 630 14.66 53.79 -34.97
N ASN A 631 14.13 53.74 -36.20
CA ASN A 631 13.15 52.72 -36.61
C ASN A 631 13.75 51.29 -36.54
N GLU A 632 15.01 51.10 -36.94
CA GLU A 632 15.69 49.80 -36.89
C GLU A 632 15.97 49.36 -35.45
N LYS A 633 16.33 50.31 -34.57
CA LYS A 633 16.45 50.08 -33.14
C LYS A 633 15.11 49.72 -32.51
N GLU A 634 14.02 50.41 -32.85
CA GLU A 634 12.66 50.09 -32.39
C GLU A 634 12.25 48.69 -32.86
N LEU A 635 12.45 48.35 -34.14
CA LEU A 635 12.13 47.02 -34.67
C LEU A 635 12.97 45.89 -34.03
N LEU A 636 14.24 46.15 -33.70
CA LEU A 636 15.09 45.21 -32.96
C LEU A 636 14.64 45.07 -31.50
N GLN A 637 14.19 46.15 -30.86
CA GLN A 637 13.61 46.11 -29.52
C GLN A 637 12.28 45.34 -29.52
N GLU A 638 11.38 45.60 -30.47
CA GLU A 638 10.13 44.86 -30.65
C GLU A 638 10.40 43.36 -30.81
N ARG A 639 11.26 42.96 -31.76
CA ARG A 639 11.67 41.56 -31.96
C ARG A 639 12.25 40.93 -30.70
N HIS A 640 13.10 41.65 -29.97
CA HIS A 640 13.66 41.15 -28.71
C HIS A 640 12.58 41.00 -27.63
N THR A 641 11.60 41.90 -27.54
CA THR A 641 10.46 41.73 -26.62
C THR A 641 9.53 40.58 -27.03
N GLU A 642 9.36 40.34 -28.33
CA GLU A 642 8.58 39.20 -28.86
C GLU A 642 9.31 37.88 -28.60
N GLU A 643 10.61 37.81 -28.84
CA GLU A 643 11.42 36.63 -28.54
C GLU A 643 11.47 36.33 -27.04
N LEU A 644 11.55 37.36 -26.18
CA LEU A 644 11.39 37.20 -24.73
C LEU A 644 9.99 36.73 -24.34
N LYS A 645 8.92 37.21 -24.97
CA LYS A 645 7.54 36.72 -24.73
C LYS A 645 7.40 35.26 -25.13
N VAL A 646 7.94 34.86 -26.30
CA VAL A 646 7.91 33.46 -26.75
C VAL A 646 8.69 32.57 -25.78
N ARG A 647 9.92 32.95 -25.38
CA ARG A 647 10.70 32.18 -24.40
C ARG A 647 10.04 32.12 -23.02
N LEU A 648 9.34 33.16 -22.60
CA LEU A 648 8.55 33.16 -21.37
C LEU A 648 7.39 32.17 -21.47
N GLU A 649 6.67 32.16 -22.58
CA GLU A 649 5.53 31.25 -22.78
C GLU A 649 5.99 29.80 -22.95
N GLU A 650 7.09 29.54 -23.66
CA GLU A 650 7.72 28.23 -23.73
C GLU A 650 8.17 27.74 -22.34
N ALA A 651 8.68 28.63 -21.48
CA ALA A 651 9.05 28.29 -20.10
C ALA A 651 7.84 28.01 -19.22
N LYS A 652 6.73 28.75 -19.36
CA LYS A 652 5.46 28.46 -18.67
C LYS A 652 4.89 27.12 -19.10
N VAL A 653 4.77 26.86 -20.40
CA VAL A 653 4.22 25.61 -20.93
C VAL A 653 5.03 24.42 -20.44
N ARG A 654 6.38 24.51 -20.43
CA ARG A 654 7.22 23.45 -19.84
C ARG A 654 7.00 23.26 -18.34
N PHE A 655 6.84 24.34 -17.59
CA PHE A 655 6.54 24.25 -16.15
C PHE A 655 5.15 23.64 -15.89
N GLU A 656 4.15 23.98 -16.72
CA GLU A 656 2.81 23.39 -16.67
C GLU A 656 2.84 21.90 -17.08
N GLU A 657 3.60 21.53 -18.11
CA GLU A 657 3.84 20.13 -18.51
C GLU A 657 4.55 19.34 -17.39
N GLU A 658 5.57 19.92 -16.74
CA GLU A 658 6.26 19.30 -15.60
C GLU A 658 5.35 19.16 -14.37
N GLN A 659 4.47 20.14 -14.10
CA GLN A 659 3.45 20.05 -13.04
C GLN A 659 2.41 18.96 -13.34
N VAL A 660 1.92 18.87 -14.57
CA VAL A 660 0.99 17.83 -15.01
C VAL A 660 1.66 16.46 -14.90
N GLN A 661 2.86 16.27 -15.44
CA GLN A 661 3.62 15.01 -15.32
C GLN A 661 3.87 14.62 -13.85
N LEU A 662 4.20 15.58 -12.98
CA LEU A 662 4.36 15.33 -11.55
C LEU A 662 3.04 14.95 -10.86
N SER A 663 1.91 15.52 -11.30
CA SER A 663 0.58 15.18 -10.80
C SER A 663 0.11 13.80 -11.28
N GLU A 664 0.37 13.46 -12.54
CA GLU A 664 0.08 12.14 -13.13
C GLU A 664 0.95 11.06 -12.48
N ALA A 665 2.25 11.28 -12.30
CA ALA A 665 3.13 10.34 -11.61
C ALA A 665 2.72 10.11 -10.14
N LYS A 666 2.26 11.16 -9.43
CA LYS A 666 1.68 11.03 -8.08
C LYS A 666 0.38 10.25 -8.10
N LEU A 667 -0.48 10.48 -9.10
CA LEU A 667 -1.76 9.77 -9.24
C LEU A 667 -1.54 8.29 -9.58
N GLU A 668 -0.59 7.97 -10.47
CA GLU A 668 -0.17 6.60 -10.76
C GLU A 668 0.43 5.93 -9.52
N GLU A 669 1.25 6.62 -8.73
CA GLU A 669 1.80 6.06 -7.50
C GLU A 669 0.71 5.79 -6.45
N VAL A 670 -0.23 6.72 -6.25
CA VAL A 670 -1.39 6.52 -5.35
C VAL A 670 -2.26 5.38 -5.84
N THR A 671 -2.53 5.30 -7.16
CA THR A 671 -3.32 4.21 -7.77
C THR A 671 -2.63 2.86 -7.58
N ARG A 672 -1.31 2.79 -7.80
CA ARG A 672 -0.50 1.59 -7.56
C ARG A 672 -0.53 1.17 -6.08
N ARG A 673 -0.39 2.12 -5.15
CA ARG A 673 -0.48 1.83 -3.71
C ARG A 673 -1.87 1.29 -3.33
N LEU A 674 -2.94 1.88 -3.85
CA LEU A 674 -4.31 1.41 -3.62
C LEU A 674 -4.56 0.03 -4.24
N GLN A 675 -3.99 -0.26 -5.41
CA GLN A 675 -4.01 -1.62 -6.00
C GLN A 675 -3.24 -2.61 -5.12
N GLU A 676 -2.01 -2.27 -4.70
CA GLU A 676 -1.19 -3.12 -3.82
C GLU A 676 -1.86 -3.39 -2.46
N GLU A 677 -2.56 -2.42 -1.86
CA GLU A 677 -3.34 -2.66 -0.64
C GLU A 677 -4.60 -3.52 -0.92
N PHE A 678 -5.32 -3.27 -2.02
CA PHE A 678 -6.48 -4.09 -2.39
C PHE A 678 -6.10 -5.55 -2.70
N GLU A 679 -4.97 -5.78 -3.38
CA GLU A 679 -4.41 -7.12 -3.60
C GLU A 679 -4.04 -7.80 -2.27
N LYS A 680 -3.45 -7.07 -1.31
CA LYS A 680 -3.14 -7.60 0.04
C LYS A 680 -4.40 -7.94 0.83
N GLU A 681 -5.38 -7.05 0.88
CA GLU A 681 -6.67 -7.30 1.56
C GLU A 681 -7.38 -8.50 0.93
N LYS A 682 -7.39 -8.60 -0.39
CA LYS A 682 -7.96 -9.75 -1.10
C LYS A 682 -7.24 -11.05 -0.73
N VAL A 683 -5.90 -11.09 -0.76
CA VAL A 683 -5.14 -12.28 -0.38
C VAL A 683 -5.38 -12.64 1.09
N GLN A 684 -5.42 -11.67 2.00
CA GLN A 684 -5.73 -11.91 3.42
C GLN A 684 -7.15 -12.45 3.62
N LEU A 685 -8.15 -11.94 2.87
CA LEU A 685 -9.52 -12.46 2.91
C LEU A 685 -9.62 -13.87 2.31
N GLU A 686 -8.87 -14.16 1.23
CA GLU A 686 -8.77 -15.51 0.66
C GLU A 686 -8.07 -16.46 1.63
N GLU A 687 -6.99 -16.05 2.31
CA GLU A 687 -6.33 -16.83 3.37
C GLU A 687 -7.26 -17.09 4.55
N GLN A 688 -7.89 -16.07 5.13
CA GLN A 688 -8.85 -16.21 6.23
C GLN A 688 -10.06 -17.08 5.85
N SER A 689 -10.55 -16.96 4.60
CA SER A 689 -11.64 -17.80 4.09
C SER A 689 -11.19 -19.26 3.94
N ASN A 690 -9.98 -19.51 3.43
CA ASN A 690 -9.41 -20.85 3.29
C ASN A 690 -9.12 -21.50 4.65
N GLU A 691 -8.57 -20.75 5.62
CA GLU A 691 -8.37 -21.22 7.00
C GLU A 691 -9.72 -21.55 7.67
N SER A 692 -10.72 -20.68 7.52
CA SER A 692 -12.07 -20.93 8.05
C SER A 692 -12.73 -22.16 7.42
N LEU A 693 -12.60 -22.32 6.10
CA LEU A 693 -13.08 -23.51 5.38
C LEU A 693 -12.31 -24.77 5.80
N GLN A 694 -11.00 -24.68 6.00
CA GLN A 694 -10.18 -25.80 6.48
C GLN A 694 -10.62 -26.26 7.87
N VAL A 695 -10.80 -25.34 8.83
CA VAL A 695 -11.28 -25.67 10.18
C VAL A 695 -12.67 -26.32 10.12
N VAL A 696 -13.60 -25.79 9.32
CA VAL A 696 -14.94 -26.39 9.17
C VAL A 696 -14.87 -27.77 8.51
N LEU A 697 -14.00 -27.98 7.53
CA LEU A 697 -13.78 -29.29 6.90
C LEU A 697 -13.12 -30.29 7.86
N GLU A 698 -12.17 -29.86 8.69
CA GLU A 698 -11.55 -30.68 9.72
C GLU A 698 -12.57 -31.05 10.82
N GLU A 699 -13.44 -30.13 11.24
CA GLU A 699 -14.55 -30.41 12.17
C GLU A 699 -15.59 -31.36 11.57
N GLU A 700 -15.94 -31.22 10.29
CA GLU A 700 -16.86 -32.12 9.58
C GLU A 700 -16.27 -33.53 9.44
N VAL A 701 -14.98 -33.64 9.06
CA VAL A 701 -14.27 -34.92 9.02
C VAL A 701 -14.21 -35.56 10.41
N LEU A 702 -13.91 -34.80 11.47
CA LEU A 702 -13.92 -35.31 12.83
C LEU A 702 -15.31 -35.74 13.30
N ARG A 703 -16.38 -35.06 12.86
CA ARG A 703 -17.77 -35.47 13.14
C ARG A 703 -18.11 -36.78 12.45
N LEU A 704 -17.82 -36.91 11.15
CA LEU A 704 -18.06 -38.13 10.37
C LEU A 704 -17.26 -39.32 10.93
N VAL A 705 -16.02 -39.10 11.38
CA VAL A 705 -15.21 -40.14 12.05
C VAL A 705 -15.83 -40.56 13.39
N ARG A 706 -16.34 -39.63 14.20
CA ARG A 706 -17.04 -39.96 15.45
C ARG A 706 -18.32 -40.74 15.20
N GLU A 707 -19.16 -40.28 14.26
CA GLU A 707 -20.38 -40.99 13.87
C GLU A 707 -20.08 -42.40 13.33
N GLN A 708 -18.99 -42.58 12.59
CA GLN A 708 -18.56 -43.90 12.15
C GLN A 708 -18.10 -44.77 13.32
N GLN A 709 -17.32 -44.22 14.26
CA GLN A 709 -16.89 -44.94 15.47
C GLN A 709 -18.06 -45.32 16.37
N GLU A 710 -19.07 -44.47 16.50
CA GLU A 710 -20.31 -44.76 17.22
C GLU A 710 -21.09 -45.88 16.54
N LYS A 711 -21.30 -45.82 15.22
CA LYS A 711 -21.96 -46.89 14.45
C LYS A 711 -21.17 -48.22 14.51
N GLU A 712 -19.84 -48.17 14.49
CA GLU A 712 -19.00 -49.35 14.72
C GLU A 712 -19.12 -49.91 16.14
N ALA A 713 -19.24 -49.04 17.15
CA ALA A 713 -19.45 -49.46 18.54
C ALA A 713 -20.85 -50.06 18.75
N GLU A 714 -21.90 -49.47 18.17
CA GLU A 714 -23.26 -50.02 18.17
C GLU A 714 -23.33 -51.39 17.50
N LEU A 715 -22.67 -51.54 16.33
CA LEU A 715 -22.59 -52.84 15.66
C LEU A 715 -21.81 -53.86 16.51
N ARG A 716 -20.68 -53.48 17.14
CA ARG A 716 -19.94 -54.37 18.04
C ARG A 716 -20.78 -54.79 19.24
N MET A 717 -21.49 -53.86 19.88
CA MET A 717 -22.43 -54.14 20.97
C MET A 717 -23.54 -55.11 20.52
N HIS A 718 -24.13 -54.91 19.34
CA HIS A 718 -25.15 -55.82 18.81
C HIS A 718 -24.58 -57.21 18.52
N TRP A 719 -23.37 -57.30 17.95
CA TRP A 719 -22.68 -58.58 17.73
C TRP A 719 -22.33 -59.28 19.05
N GLU A 720 -21.87 -58.55 20.06
CA GLU A 720 -21.60 -59.09 21.39
C GLU A 720 -22.89 -59.59 22.06
N GLU A 721 -23.96 -58.79 22.07
CA GLU A 721 -25.29 -59.22 22.54
C GLU A 721 -25.81 -60.46 21.82
N GLU A 722 -25.65 -60.54 20.50
CA GLU A 722 -26.09 -61.68 19.70
C GLU A 722 -25.23 -62.92 19.96
N THR A 723 -23.91 -62.76 20.18
CA THR A 723 -23.05 -63.89 20.61
C THR A 723 -23.40 -64.39 22.01
N VAL A 724 -23.77 -63.50 22.94
CA VAL A 724 -24.24 -63.89 24.28
C VAL A 724 -25.58 -64.62 24.20
N ARG A 725 -26.56 -64.10 23.43
CA ARG A 725 -27.85 -64.77 23.21
C ARG A 725 -27.68 -66.15 22.56
N LEU A 726 -26.75 -66.30 21.61
CA LEU A 726 -26.43 -67.59 21.02
C LEU A 726 -25.77 -68.55 22.03
N GLN A 727 -24.92 -68.05 22.93
CA GLN A 727 -24.36 -68.87 24.03
C GLN A 727 -25.43 -69.28 25.05
N GLU A 728 -26.35 -68.39 25.39
CA GLU A 728 -27.50 -68.69 26.28
C GLU A 728 -28.40 -69.75 25.65
N LEU A 729 -28.81 -69.58 24.39
CA LEU A 729 -29.60 -70.57 23.65
C LEU A 729 -28.87 -71.93 23.53
N HIS A 730 -27.55 -71.93 23.35
CA HIS A 730 -26.76 -73.15 23.35
C HIS A 730 -26.74 -73.85 24.71
N GLN A 731 -26.61 -73.09 25.81
CA GLN A 731 -26.70 -73.63 27.17
C GLN A 731 -28.12 -74.16 27.48
N GLU A 732 -29.18 -73.46 27.06
CA GLU A 732 -30.56 -73.94 27.17
C GLU A 732 -30.78 -75.22 26.38
N ALA A 733 -30.26 -75.33 25.16
CA ALA A 733 -30.32 -76.55 24.36
C ALA A 733 -29.59 -77.73 25.04
N GLN A 734 -28.39 -77.50 25.59
CA GLN A 734 -27.66 -78.53 26.36
C GLN A 734 -28.43 -78.96 27.63
N LEU A 735 -29.15 -78.04 28.29
CA LEU A 735 -29.99 -78.36 29.44
C LEU A 735 -31.24 -79.16 29.03
N GLN A 736 -31.88 -78.80 27.92
CA GLN A 736 -33.00 -79.57 27.36
C GLN A 736 -32.58 -80.97 26.88
N GLU A 737 -31.41 -81.11 26.26
CA GLU A 737 -30.84 -82.41 25.89
C GLU A 737 -30.58 -83.27 27.14
N ARG A 738 -30.00 -82.70 28.21
CA ARG A 738 -29.83 -83.42 29.49
C ARG A 738 -31.15 -83.85 30.12
N LEU A 739 -32.18 -83.01 30.07
CA LEU A 739 -33.51 -83.34 30.60
C LEU A 739 -34.20 -84.44 29.79
N THR A 740 -34.20 -84.35 28.46
CA THR A 740 -34.78 -85.37 27.58
C THR A 740 -34.03 -86.70 27.67
N LEU A 741 -32.69 -86.70 27.79
CA LEU A 741 -31.91 -87.90 28.10
C LEU A 741 -32.25 -88.49 29.49
N GLN A 742 -32.53 -87.65 30.48
CA GLN A 742 -32.96 -88.10 31.81
C GLN A 742 -34.38 -88.68 31.80
N GLU A 743 -35.29 -88.14 30.98
CA GLU A 743 -36.64 -88.68 30.76
C GLU A 743 -36.59 -90.02 30.02
N LEU A 744 -35.86 -90.11 28.90
CA LEU A 744 -35.62 -91.37 28.18
C LEU A 744 -34.98 -92.44 29.07
N HIS A 745 -34.06 -92.06 29.95
CA HIS A 745 -33.48 -93.01 30.91
C HIS A 745 -34.50 -93.51 31.94
N GLN A 746 -35.44 -92.65 32.39
CA GLN A 746 -36.54 -93.07 33.27
C GLN A 746 -37.55 -93.97 32.53
N GLU A 747 -37.88 -93.66 31.28
CA GLU A 747 -38.74 -94.50 30.45
C GLU A 747 -38.11 -95.87 30.19
N ALA A 748 -36.82 -95.94 29.86
CA ALA A 748 -36.09 -97.19 29.70
C ALA A 748 -36.10 -98.03 31.00
N GLN A 749 -35.87 -97.42 32.17
CA GLN A 749 -35.99 -98.10 33.47
C GLN A 749 -37.42 -98.59 33.74
N LEU A 750 -38.45 -97.86 33.31
CA LEU A 750 -39.84 -98.29 33.45
C LEU A 750 -40.17 -99.45 32.51
N GLN A 751 -39.69 -99.42 31.25
CA GLN A 751 -39.83 -100.52 30.29
C GLN A 751 -39.09 -101.79 30.75
N GLU A 752 -37.87 -101.66 31.30
CA GLU A 752 -37.14 -102.78 31.90
C GLU A 752 -37.92 -103.39 33.08
N ARG A 753 -38.54 -102.56 33.93
CA ARG A 753 -39.39 -103.05 35.05
C ARG A 753 -40.73 -103.63 34.60
N LEU A 754 -41.24 -103.26 33.42
CA LEU A 754 -42.44 -103.85 32.82
C LEU A 754 -42.12 -105.21 32.18
N THR A 755 -41.08 -105.27 31.33
CA THR A 755 -40.62 -106.52 30.72
C THR A 755 -40.17 -107.56 31.76
N LEU A 756 -39.49 -107.15 32.84
CA LEU A 756 -39.19 -108.04 33.97
C LEU A 756 -40.44 -108.54 34.72
N ARG A 757 -41.53 -107.76 34.75
CA ARG A 757 -42.82 -108.20 35.30
C ARG A 757 -43.55 -109.16 34.38
N GLU A 758 -43.48 -108.94 33.07
CA GLU A 758 -44.06 -109.83 32.06
C GLU A 758 -43.36 -111.18 32.06
N LEU A 759 -42.02 -111.20 31.99
CA LEU A 759 -41.20 -112.41 32.17
C LEU A 759 -41.49 -113.14 33.49
N HIS A 760 -41.72 -112.42 34.59
CA HIS A 760 -42.11 -113.04 35.86
C HIS A 760 -43.52 -113.65 35.82
N GLN A 761 -44.48 -113.01 35.14
CA GLN A 761 -45.82 -113.57 34.94
C GLN A 761 -45.79 -114.80 34.01
N GLU A 762 -44.98 -114.77 32.95
CA GLU A 762 -44.76 -115.92 32.07
C GLU A 762 -44.13 -117.09 32.81
N ALA A 763 -43.11 -116.84 33.65
CA ALA A 763 -42.50 -117.86 34.50
C ALA A 763 -43.52 -118.50 35.47
N LEU A 764 -44.38 -117.70 36.10
CA LEU A 764 -45.47 -118.20 36.96
C LEU A 764 -46.55 -118.99 36.17
N LEU A 765 -46.80 -118.61 34.92
CA LEU A 765 -47.70 -119.38 34.03
C LEU A 765 -47.06 -120.71 33.59
N GLN A 766 -45.77 -120.73 33.27
CA GLN A 766 -45.02 -121.96 32.99
C GLN A 766 -44.95 -122.89 34.20
N GLU A 767 -44.70 -122.36 35.41
CA GLU A 767 -44.74 -123.15 36.65
C GLU A 767 -46.14 -123.74 36.88
N ARG A 768 -47.21 -122.98 36.64
CA ARG A 768 -48.58 -123.49 36.74
C ARG A 768 -48.89 -124.57 35.69
N LEU A 769 -48.39 -124.43 34.46
CA LEU A 769 -48.58 -125.40 33.39
C LEU A 769 -47.82 -126.71 33.67
N THR A 770 -46.54 -126.63 34.06
CA THR A 770 -45.74 -127.81 34.42
C THR A 770 -46.31 -128.55 35.64
N LEU A 771 -46.86 -127.84 36.63
CA LEU A 771 -47.60 -128.45 37.75
C LEU A 771 -48.91 -129.13 37.29
N GLN A 772 -49.59 -128.58 36.27
CA GLN A 772 -50.78 -129.18 35.68
C GLN A 772 -50.45 -130.43 34.86
N GLU A 773 -49.32 -130.42 34.13
CA GLU A 773 -48.79 -131.58 33.40
C GLU A 773 -48.39 -132.70 34.37
N LEU A 774 -47.61 -132.41 35.42
CA LEU A 774 -47.28 -133.35 36.50
C LEU A 774 -48.52 -133.95 37.17
N HIS A 775 -49.60 -133.17 37.34
CA HIS A 775 -50.85 -133.67 37.87
C HIS A 775 -51.58 -134.62 36.90
N GLN A 776 -51.55 -134.34 35.59
CA GLN A 776 -52.08 -135.23 34.56
C GLN A 776 -51.26 -136.52 34.43
N GLU A 777 -49.93 -136.43 34.51
CA GLU A 777 -49.04 -137.59 34.53
C GLU A 777 -49.29 -138.49 35.75
N ALA A 778 -49.48 -137.91 36.95
CA ALA A 778 -49.84 -138.66 38.15
C ALA A 778 -51.18 -139.39 38.00
N LEU A 779 -52.20 -138.74 37.42
CA LEU A 779 -53.50 -139.37 37.14
C LEU A 779 -53.39 -140.48 36.07
N LEU A 780 -52.52 -140.30 35.06
CA LEU A 780 -52.25 -141.33 34.05
C LEU A 780 -51.49 -142.53 34.65
N GLN A 781 -50.51 -142.30 35.52
CA GLN A 781 -49.81 -143.36 36.26
C GLN A 781 -50.76 -144.13 37.18
N GLU A 782 -51.64 -143.45 37.92
CA GLU A 782 -52.65 -144.12 38.75
C GLU A 782 -53.58 -145.00 37.87
N ARG A 783 -54.03 -144.48 36.73
CA ARG A 783 -54.86 -145.25 35.78
C ARG A 783 -54.12 -146.46 35.20
N LEU A 784 -52.84 -146.32 34.86
CA LEU A 784 -52.00 -147.42 34.34
C LEU A 784 -51.77 -148.50 35.41
N THR A 785 -51.44 -148.14 36.66
CA THR A 785 -51.27 -149.14 37.74
C THR A 785 -52.57 -149.88 38.08
N LEU A 786 -53.73 -149.27 37.87
CA LEU A 786 -55.04 -149.95 37.98
C LEU A 786 -55.26 -150.90 36.80
N GLN A 787 -54.88 -150.50 35.58
CA GLN A 787 -54.98 -151.32 34.38
C GLN A 787 -54.06 -152.55 34.42
N GLU A 788 -52.79 -152.39 34.81
CA GLU A 788 -51.84 -153.51 35.02
C GLU A 788 -52.38 -154.51 36.05
N ARG A 789 -53.06 -154.04 37.12
CA ARG A 789 -53.69 -154.90 38.13
C ARG A 789 -54.91 -155.68 37.61
N SER A 790 -55.59 -155.22 36.57
CA SER A 790 -56.60 -156.02 35.85
C SER A 790 -55.96 -157.00 34.87
N GLU A 791 -54.99 -156.55 34.08
CA GLU A 791 -54.32 -157.39 33.07
C GLU A 791 -53.54 -158.54 33.71
N GLN A 792 -52.87 -158.32 34.85
CA GLN A 792 -52.23 -159.38 35.64
C GLN A 792 -53.19 -160.40 36.26
N ARG A 793 -54.50 -160.11 36.33
CA ARG A 793 -55.53 -161.09 36.74
C ARG A 793 -56.00 -161.91 35.55
N GLU A 794 -56.20 -161.27 34.39
CA GLU A 794 -56.58 -161.98 33.16
C GLU A 794 -55.44 -162.85 32.62
N ALA A 795 -54.20 -162.37 32.65
CA ALA A 795 -53.03 -163.10 32.16
C ALA A 795 -52.88 -164.45 32.87
N ARG A 796 -53.05 -164.51 34.20
CA ARG A 796 -52.97 -165.77 34.97
C ARG A 796 -53.99 -166.82 34.51
N VAL A 797 -55.20 -166.38 34.13
CA VAL A 797 -56.27 -167.28 33.65
C VAL A 797 -55.97 -167.77 32.22
N ARG A 798 -55.36 -166.94 31.37
CA ARG A 798 -54.96 -167.34 30.01
C ARG A 798 -53.76 -168.30 30.03
N GLU A 799 -52.78 -168.05 30.90
CA GLU A 799 -51.57 -168.84 31.04
C GLU A 799 -51.81 -170.27 31.58
N GLU A 800 -52.91 -170.50 32.31
CA GLU A 800 -53.33 -171.85 32.71
C GLU A 800 -53.92 -172.62 31.52
N LEU A 801 -54.69 -171.96 30.64
CA LEU A 801 -55.32 -172.57 29.47
C LEU A 801 -54.35 -172.87 28.31
N GLU A 802 -53.30 -172.05 28.12
CA GLU A 802 -52.35 -172.29 27.02
C GLU A 802 -51.35 -173.42 27.31
N ARG A 803 -51.06 -173.70 28.59
CA ARG A 803 -50.18 -174.81 28.99
C ARG A 803 -50.76 -176.18 28.65
N GLU A 804 -52.09 -176.33 28.66
CA GLU A 804 -52.76 -177.57 28.24
C GLU A 804 -52.83 -177.72 26.71
N ARG A 805 -52.81 -176.61 25.94
CA ARG A 805 -52.90 -176.65 24.47
C ARG A 805 -51.57 -176.99 23.81
N LEU A 806 -50.49 -176.33 24.22
CA LEU A 806 -49.16 -176.48 23.59
C LEU A 806 -48.58 -177.90 23.73
N GLN A 807 -49.00 -178.66 24.75
CA GLN A 807 -48.59 -180.05 24.96
C GLN A 807 -49.12 -181.05 23.91
N LEU A 808 -50.02 -180.63 23.01
CA LEU A 808 -50.58 -181.48 21.94
C LEU A 808 -50.05 -181.14 20.54
N GLU A 809 -49.46 -179.95 20.33
CA GLU A 809 -48.98 -179.50 19.01
C GLU A 809 -47.52 -179.94 18.74
N GLU A 810 -46.66 -180.05 19.76
CA GLU A 810 -45.25 -180.45 19.59
C GLU A 810 -45.05 -181.91 19.10
N ASP A 811 -46.04 -182.79 19.27
CA ASP A 811 -45.85 -184.25 19.14
C ASP A 811 -45.86 -184.81 17.69
N TYR A 812 -46.30 -184.06 16.67
CA TYR A 812 -46.47 -184.62 15.30
C TYR A 812 -45.99 -183.77 14.10
N GLU A 813 -45.46 -182.55 14.28
CA GLU A 813 -44.83 -181.80 13.17
C GLU A 813 -43.60 -182.53 12.57
N GLY A 814 -43.04 -183.51 13.29
CA GLY A 814 -41.92 -184.34 12.81
C GLY A 814 -42.19 -185.25 11.60
N MET A 815 -43.45 -185.48 11.20
CA MET A 815 -43.77 -186.35 10.04
C MET A 815 -43.76 -185.63 8.67
N LEU A 816 -43.59 -184.30 8.62
CA LEU A 816 -43.94 -183.50 7.44
C LEU A 816 -42.83 -183.34 6.37
N GLN A 817 -41.58 -183.75 6.62
CA GLN A 817 -40.44 -183.36 5.77
C GLN A 817 -39.99 -184.38 4.72
N GLU A 818 -40.52 -185.61 4.69
CA GLU A 818 -40.07 -186.65 3.73
C GLU A 818 -40.93 -186.76 2.45
N ARG A 819 -42.17 -186.22 2.44
CA ARG A 819 -43.11 -186.37 1.30
C ARG A 819 -43.03 -185.28 0.23
N MET A 820 -42.13 -184.30 0.39
CA MET A 820 -42.04 -183.12 -0.49
C MET A 820 -41.38 -183.38 -1.86
N GLU A 821 -40.72 -184.52 -2.06
CA GLU A 821 -39.93 -184.77 -3.30
C GLU A 821 -40.76 -185.40 -4.45
N GLU A 822 -41.99 -185.90 -4.22
CA GLU A 822 -42.76 -186.66 -5.22
C GLU A 822 -43.69 -185.82 -6.14
N GLU A 823 -44.16 -184.64 -5.72
CA GLU A 823 -45.16 -183.86 -6.50
C GLU A 823 -44.55 -182.99 -7.61
N ARG A 824 -43.21 -182.89 -7.69
CA ARG A 824 -42.47 -181.96 -8.57
C ARG A 824 -42.53 -182.26 -10.07
N VAL A 825 -43.34 -183.23 -10.50
CA VAL A 825 -43.40 -183.76 -11.89
C VAL A 825 -44.78 -183.57 -12.56
N LYS A 826 -45.83 -183.14 -11.86
CA LYS A 826 -47.22 -183.24 -12.36
C LYS A 826 -47.84 -182.00 -13.03
N LEU A 827 -47.28 -180.79 -12.88
CA LEU A 827 -47.97 -179.54 -13.26
C LEU A 827 -47.43 -178.86 -14.53
N GLU A 828 -46.45 -179.47 -15.21
CA GLU A 828 -45.87 -178.95 -16.45
C GLU A 828 -46.80 -179.13 -17.67
N THR A 829 -47.91 -179.87 -17.53
CA THR A 829 -48.83 -180.27 -18.62
C THR A 829 -50.09 -179.43 -18.78
N GLN A 830 -50.27 -178.32 -18.06
CA GLN A 830 -51.52 -177.51 -18.11
C GLN A 830 -51.39 -176.20 -18.91
N ARG A 831 -50.29 -176.00 -19.65
CA ARG A 831 -49.93 -174.70 -20.26
C ARG A 831 -50.27 -174.54 -21.76
N GLU A 832 -50.95 -175.50 -22.40
CA GLU A 832 -51.04 -175.57 -23.88
C GLU A 832 -52.46 -175.43 -24.51
N GLU A 833 -53.55 -175.27 -23.75
CA GLU A 833 -54.92 -175.38 -24.32
C GLU A 833 -55.65 -174.07 -24.70
N GLU A 834 -55.28 -172.90 -24.16
CA GLU A 834 -56.12 -171.68 -24.30
C GLU A 834 -55.80 -170.76 -25.49
N GLU A 835 -54.66 -170.93 -26.17
CA GLU A 835 -54.08 -169.92 -27.09
C GLU A 835 -54.66 -169.90 -28.53
N ARG A 836 -55.76 -170.64 -28.84
CA ARG A 836 -56.05 -171.04 -30.25
C ARG A 836 -57.41 -170.68 -30.85
N ARG A 837 -58.10 -169.58 -30.46
CA ARG A 837 -59.54 -169.43 -30.82
C ARG A 837 -60.14 -168.12 -31.34
N VAL A 838 -59.43 -166.99 -31.52
CA VAL A 838 -60.11 -165.69 -31.81
C VAL A 838 -59.60 -164.91 -33.05
N GLU A 839 -58.47 -165.28 -33.66
CA GLU A 839 -57.78 -164.42 -34.62
C GLU A 839 -57.92 -164.87 -36.10
N GLY A 840 -59.05 -164.58 -36.78
CA GLY A 840 -59.10 -164.83 -38.24
C GLY A 840 -60.41 -164.82 -39.04
N LEU A 841 -61.30 -163.82 -38.94
CA LEU A 841 -62.56 -163.84 -39.74
C LEU A 841 -63.15 -162.50 -40.31
N MET A 842 -62.45 -161.35 -40.35
CA MET A 842 -63.10 -160.07 -40.74
C MET A 842 -62.39 -159.16 -41.77
N GLU A 843 -61.39 -159.63 -42.54
CA GLU A 843 -60.70 -158.77 -43.54
C GLU A 843 -61.33 -158.73 -44.96
N GLU A 844 -62.29 -159.60 -45.31
CA GLU A 844 -62.81 -159.71 -46.70
C GLU A 844 -63.92 -158.71 -47.10
N GLU A 845 -64.63 -158.07 -46.16
CA GLU A 845 -65.81 -157.23 -46.48
C GLU A 845 -65.48 -155.78 -46.91
N THR A 846 -64.23 -155.34 -46.80
CA THR A 846 -63.85 -153.91 -46.87
C THR A 846 -63.80 -153.30 -48.28
N SER A 847 -63.88 -154.10 -49.36
CA SER A 847 -63.40 -153.68 -50.69
C SER A 847 -64.45 -153.56 -51.82
N ARG A 848 -65.77 -153.70 -51.56
CA ARG A 848 -66.80 -153.74 -52.63
C ARG A 848 -67.88 -152.66 -52.66
N LEU A 849 -67.98 -151.80 -51.63
CA LEU A 849 -69.01 -150.76 -51.55
C LEU A 849 -68.53 -149.34 -51.93
N GLN A 850 -67.22 -149.14 -52.10
CA GLN A 850 -66.62 -147.80 -52.08
C GLN A 850 -66.67 -147.03 -53.43
N GLU A 851 -66.68 -147.72 -54.58
CA GLU A 851 -66.53 -147.07 -55.90
C GLU A 851 -67.81 -146.43 -56.48
N LYS A 852 -69.02 -146.80 -56.01
CA LYS A 852 -70.29 -146.34 -56.64
C LYS A 852 -70.92 -145.09 -56.04
N GLN A 853 -70.46 -144.61 -54.88
CA GLN A 853 -70.98 -143.39 -54.25
C GLN A 853 -70.23 -142.10 -54.67
N GLN A 854 -69.07 -142.23 -55.32
CA GLN A 854 -68.13 -141.12 -55.50
C GLN A 854 -68.38 -140.20 -56.72
N GLN A 855 -69.36 -140.49 -57.59
CA GLN A 855 -69.57 -139.71 -58.83
C GLN A 855 -70.79 -138.77 -58.82
N VAL A 856 -71.58 -138.70 -57.74
CA VAL A 856 -72.81 -137.87 -57.68
C VAL A 856 -72.70 -136.70 -56.67
N MET A 857 -71.76 -136.75 -55.73
CA MET A 857 -71.66 -135.76 -54.64
C MET A 857 -70.81 -134.52 -54.98
N GLU A 858 -69.96 -134.56 -56.02
CA GLU A 858 -69.02 -133.48 -56.34
C GLU A 858 -69.69 -132.28 -57.07
N GLU A 859 -70.67 -132.54 -57.94
CA GLU A 859 -71.29 -131.50 -58.80
C GLU A 859 -72.27 -130.57 -58.06
N GLU A 860 -72.96 -131.06 -57.02
CA GLU A 860 -73.84 -130.25 -56.17
C GLU A 860 -73.04 -129.31 -55.25
N ARG A 861 -71.80 -129.71 -54.88
CA ARG A 861 -71.00 -129.03 -53.86
C ARG A 861 -70.37 -127.72 -54.37
N SER A 862 -69.95 -127.66 -55.63
CA SER A 862 -69.31 -126.46 -56.21
C SER A 862 -70.28 -125.29 -56.37
N ARG A 863 -71.53 -125.55 -56.80
CA ARG A 863 -72.55 -124.52 -57.05
C ARG A 863 -73.05 -123.78 -55.80
N LEU A 864 -72.91 -124.38 -54.62
CA LEU A 864 -73.28 -123.76 -53.35
C LEU A 864 -72.14 -122.92 -52.76
N GLN A 865 -70.88 -123.27 -53.05
CA GLN A 865 -69.70 -122.61 -52.51
C GLN A 865 -69.45 -121.24 -53.18
N GLU A 866 -69.64 -121.15 -54.51
CA GLU A 866 -69.44 -119.91 -55.29
C GLU A 866 -70.37 -118.77 -54.82
N LYS A 867 -71.65 -119.08 -54.56
CA LYS A 867 -72.66 -118.10 -54.10
C LYS A 867 -72.48 -117.61 -52.67
N GLN A 868 -71.78 -118.36 -51.81
CA GLN A 868 -71.49 -117.92 -50.45
C GLN A 868 -70.30 -116.95 -50.40
N GLN A 869 -69.41 -116.99 -51.39
CA GLN A 869 -68.21 -116.18 -51.43
C GLN A 869 -68.48 -114.75 -51.94
N GLU A 870 -69.34 -114.60 -52.96
CA GLU A 870 -69.75 -113.32 -53.56
C GLU A 870 -70.41 -112.36 -52.54
N VAL A 871 -71.30 -112.88 -51.68
CA VAL A 871 -72.04 -112.07 -50.68
C VAL A 871 -71.12 -111.56 -49.55
N LEU A 872 -70.05 -112.28 -49.22
CA LEU A 872 -69.10 -111.87 -48.18
C LEU A 872 -68.17 -110.73 -48.64
N GLU A 873 -67.79 -110.68 -49.92
CA GLU A 873 -67.00 -109.58 -50.46
C GLU A 873 -67.83 -108.29 -50.65
N GLU A 874 -69.11 -108.41 -51.02
CA GLU A 874 -70.00 -107.25 -51.13
C GLU A 874 -70.29 -106.60 -49.75
N GLN A 875 -70.41 -107.40 -48.68
CA GLN A 875 -70.56 -106.83 -47.33
C GLN A 875 -69.27 -106.19 -46.80
N ARG A 876 -68.10 -106.75 -47.12
CA ARG A 876 -66.80 -106.18 -46.72
C ARG A 876 -66.54 -104.82 -47.37
N SER A 877 -66.77 -104.70 -48.68
CA SER A 877 -66.57 -103.44 -49.41
C SER A 877 -67.47 -102.32 -48.87
N ARG A 878 -68.77 -102.58 -48.67
CA ARG A 878 -69.71 -101.61 -48.09
C ARG A 878 -69.38 -101.19 -46.66
N LEU A 879 -68.75 -102.06 -45.86
CA LEU A 879 -68.32 -101.70 -44.51
C LEU A 879 -67.07 -100.79 -44.54
N GLN A 880 -66.11 -101.12 -45.40
CA GLN A 880 -64.86 -100.37 -45.57
C GLN A 880 -65.10 -98.96 -46.13
N GLU A 881 -66.05 -98.81 -47.05
CA GLU A 881 -66.45 -97.51 -47.61
C GLU A 881 -67.06 -96.59 -46.53
N LYS A 882 -67.97 -97.12 -45.70
CA LYS A 882 -68.54 -96.40 -44.55
C LYS A 882 -67.48 -96.03 -43.50
N GLN A 883 -66.52 -96.91 -43.23
CA GLN A 883 -65.41 -96.61 -42.31
C GLN A 883 -64.52 -95.47 -42.85
N GLN A 884 -64.27 -95.42 -44.17
CA GLN A 884 -63.53 -94.30 -44.78
C GLN A 884 -64.34 -92.99 -44.75
N GLU A 885 -65.66 -93.04 -44.90
CA GLU A 885 -66.52 -91.86 -44.87
C GLU A 885 -66.59 -91.23 -43.47
N VAL A 886 -66.82 -92.03 -42.43
CA VAL A 886 -66.79 -91.57 -41.02
C VAL A 886 -65.40 -91.01 -40.65
N MET A 887 -64.31 -91.64 -41.09
CA MET A 887 -62.96 -91.13 -40.82
C MET A 887 -62.71 -89.77 -41.48
N LYS A 888 -63.23 -89.55 -42.71
CA LYS A 888 -63.17 -88.24 -43.38
C LYS A 888 -63.99 -87.18 -42.64
N GLU A 889 -65.18 -87.51 -42.16
CA GLU A 889 -65.98 -86.57 -41.36
C GLU A 889 -65.27 -86.16 -40.07
N VAL A 890 -64.70 -87.11 -39.32
CA VAL A 890 -63.99 -86.81 -38.06
C VAL A 890 -62.75 -85.96 -38.32
N MET A 891 -61.97 -86.25 -39.37
CA MET A 891 -60.84 -85.40 -39.75
C MET A 891 -61.27 -83.98 -40.13
N LEU A 892 -62.39 -83.80 -40.82
CA LEU A 892 -62.92 -82.48 -41.16
C LEU A 892 -63.44 -81.72 -39.93
N ARG A 893 -64.11 -82.39 -38.97
CA ARG A 893 -64.52 -81.78 -37.70
C ARG A 893 -63.31 -81.34 -36.87
N HIS A 894 -62.33 -82.23 -36.66
CA HIS A 894 -61.10 -81.89 -35.94
C HIS A 894 -60.23 -80.82 -36.64
N ALA A 895 -60.35 -80.66 -37.96
CA ALA A 895 -59.71 -79.56 -38.68
C ALA A 895 -60.45 -78.24 -38.43
N ALA A 896 -61.77 -78.23 -38.54
CA ALA A 896 -62.60 -77.05 -38.28
C ALA A 896 -62.51 -76.57 -36.81
N GLU A 897 -62.48 -77.50 -35.85
CA GLU A 897 -62.30 -77.18 -34.42
C GLU A 897 -60.91 -76.60 -34.13
N ARG A 898 -59.86 -77.12 -34.81
CA ARG A 898 -58.51 -76.54 -34.72
C ARG A 898 -58.42 -75.15 -35.33
N GLU A 899 -59.09 -74.91 -36.46
CA GLU A 899 -59.16 -73.56 -37.07
C GLU A 899 -59.95 -72.60 -36.18
N ALA A 900 -61.07 -73.04 -35.58
CA ALA A 900 -61.86 -72.23 -34.64
C ALA A 900 -61.06 -71.86 -33.39
N LEU A 901 -60.44 -72.83 -32.70
CA LEU A 901 -59.60 -72.59 -31.53
C LEU A 901 -58.35 -71.77 -31.85
N SER A 902 -57.76 -71.95 -33.04
CA SER A 902 -56.67 -71.07 -33.52
C SER A 902 -57.16 -69.64 -33.73
N GLY A 903 -58.37 -69.46 -34.28
CA GLY A 903 -59.00 -68.15 -34.45
C GLY A 903 -59.29 -67.44 -33.13
N GLU A 904 -59.83 -68.15 -32.13
CA GLU A 904 -60.06 -67.62 -30.78
C GLU A 904 -58.75 -67.27 -30.07
N MET A 905 -57.73 -68.12 -30.16
CA MET A 905 -56.40 -67.83 -29.60
C MET A 905 -55.72 -66.65 -30.31
N GLU A 906 -55.95 -66.46 -31.61
CA GLU A 906 -55.44 -65.29 -32.33
C GLU A 906 -56.23 -64.01 -32.01
N ALA A 907 -57.53 -64.11 -31.75
CA ALA A 907 -58.34 -63.01 -31.22
C ALA A 907 -57.86 -62.57 -29.83
N LEU A 908 -57.72 -63.50 -28.88
CA LEU A 908 -57.18 -63.22 -27.53
C LEU A 908 -55.77 -62.62 -27.58
N ARG A 909 -54.91 -63.04 -28.52
CA ARG A 909 -53.60 -62.42 -28.75
C ARG A 909 -53.72 -60.97 -29.26
N LYS A 910 -54.69 -60.69 -30.14
CA LYS A 910 -54.97 -59.33 -30.64
C LYS A 910 -55.51 -58.44 -29.52
N ASP A 911 -56.40 -58.97 -28.68
CA ASP A 911 -57.00 -58.25 -27.55
C ASP A 911 -55.95 -57.92 -26.48
N ILE A 912 -55.12 -58.89 -26.05
CA ILE A 912 -53.99 -58.64 -25.13
C ILE A 912 -52.99 -57.63 -25.73
N ALA A 913 -52.75 -57.70 -27.05
CA ALA A 913 -51.89 -56.73 -27.73
C ALA A 913 -52.55 -55.34 -27.88
N GLN A 914 -53.88 -55.25 -27.83
CA GLN A 914 -54.65 -54.00 -27.86
C GLN A 914 -54.69 -53.37 -26.48
N GLU A 915 -55.04 -54.13 -25.44
CA GLU A 915 -54.99 -53.68 -24.03
C GLU A 915 -53.59 -53.16 -23.66
N ARG A 916 -52.52 -53.86 -24.07
CA ARG A 916 -51.14 -53.38 -23.87
C ARG A 916 -50.88 -52.03 -24.54
N ARG A 917 -51.36 -51.82 -25.78
CA ARG A 917 -51.24 -50.55 -26.49
C ARG A 917 -52.08 -49.45 -25.86
N ASP A 918 -53.27 -49.76 -25.36
CA ASP A 918 -54.14 -48.78 -24.70
C ASP A 918 -53.59 -48.37 -23.31
N ILE A 919 -53.05 -49.33 -22.56
CA ILE A 919 -52.30 -49.09 -21.33
C ILE A 919 -51.05 -48.25 -21.61
N GLU A 920 -50.24 -48.62 -22.60
CA GLU A 920 -49.04 -47.87 -23.00
C GLU A 920 -49.38 -46.44 -23.46
N MET A 921 -50.43 -46.25 -24.26
CA MET A 921 -50.92 -44.91 -24.63
C MET A 921 -51.43 -44.12 -23.41
N SER A 922 -52.06 -44.76 -22.44
CA SER A 922 -52.52 -44.09 -21.21
C SER A 922 -51.34 -43.66 -20.31
N PHE A 923 -50.31 -44.50 -20.18
CA PHE A 923 -49.09 -44.16 -19.44
C PHE A 923 -48.30 -43.07 -20.14
N ASN A 924 -48.08 -43.18 -21.45
CA ASN A 924 -47.37 -42.15 -22.23
C ASN A 924 -48.12 -40.80 -22.18
N ARG A 925 -49.45 -40.80 -22.28
CA ARG A 925 -50.26 -39.58 -22.13
C ARG A 925 -50.10 -38.96 -20.73
N ARG A 926 -50.12 -39.78 -19.67
CA ARG A 926 -49.96 -39.29 -18.29
C ARG A 926 -48.54 -38.83 -17.99
N LEU A 927 -47.53 -39.50 -18.56
CA LEU A 927 -46.13 -39.08 -18.51
C LEU A 927 -45.95 -37.73 -19.21
N GLN A 928 -46.55 -37.56 -20.39
CA GLN A 928 -46.51 -36.30 -21.15
C GLN A 928 -47.26 -35.18 -20.44
N GLU A 929 -48.42 -35.46 -19.82
CA GLU A 929 -49.14 -34.47 -18.99
C GLU A 929 -48.31 -34.05 -17.76
N VAL A 930 -47.65 -34.99 -17.11
CA VAL A 930 -46.73 -34.71 -15.98
C VAL A 930 -45.51 -33.91 -16.45
N GLN A 931 -44.91 -34.25 -17.60
CA GLN A 931 -43.82 -33.46 -18.20
C GLN A 931 -44.25 -32.04 -18.53
N SER A 932 -45.41 -31.83 -19.17
CA SER A 932 -45.92 -30.49 -19.48
C SER A 932 -46.24 -29.66 -18.25
N ARG A 933 -46.64 -30.30 -17.14
CA ARG A 933 -46.80 -29.61 -15.84
C ARG A 933 -45.45 -29.24 -15.25
N PHE A 934 -44.49 -30.17 -15.20
CA PHE A 934 -43.14 -29.87 -14.70
C PHE A 934 -42.42 -28.79 -15.53
N SER A 935 -42.56 -28.79 -16.86
CA SER A 935 -42.00 -27.73 -17.70
C SER A 935 -42.68 -26.39 -17.45
N GLY A 936 -44.01 -26.35 -17.36
CA GLY A 936 -44.76 -25.12 -17.05
C GLY A 936 -44.46 -24.58 -15.64
N ASP A 937 -44.32 -25.45 -14.65
CA ASP A 937 -43.93 -25.07 -13.29
C ASP A 937 -42.49 -24.54 -13.28
N GLN A 938 -41.56 -25.22 -13.98
CA GLN A 938 -40.16 -24.78 -14.13
C GLN A 938 -40.05 -23.44 -14.87
N GLU A 939 -40.81 -23.24 -15.94
CA GLU A 939 -40.92 -21.97 -16.67
C GLU A 939 -41.50 -20.88 -15.76
N SER A 940 -42.56 -21.14 -15.02
CA SER A 940 -43.16 -20.15 -14.10
C SER A 940 -42.24 -19.76 -12.94
N VAL A 941 -41.39 -20.69 -12.48
CA VAL A 941 -40.38 -20.43 -11.45
C VAL A 941 -39.22 -19.64 -12.05
N ALA A 942 -38.78 -19.96 -13.27
CA ALA A 942 -37.77 -19.20 -14.00
C ALA A 942 -38.24 -17.76 -14.32
N GLU A 943 -39.48 -17.56 -14.75
CA GLU A 943 -40.08 -16.24 -14.95
C GLU A 943 -40.13 -15.45 -13.64
N ARG A 944 -40.54 -16.05 -12.53
CA ARG A 944 -40.52 -15.38 -11.22
C ARG A 944 -39.11 -14.93 -10.84
N PHE A 945 -38.13 -15.84 -10.90
CA PHE A 945 -36.73 -15.49 -10.64
C PHE A 945 -36.22 -14.38 -11.58
N GLN A 946 -36.55 -14.41 -12.87
CA GLN A 946 -36.21 -13.32 -13.80
C GLN A 946 -36.88 -12.01 -13.39
N THR A 947 -38.17 -12.00 -13.02
CA THR A 947 -38.83 -10.77 -12.58
C THR A 947 -38.30 -10.25 -11.25
N ASP A 948 -37.87 -11.11 -10.33
CA ASP A 948 -37.33 -10.71 -9.03
C ASP A 948 -35.88 -10.23 -9.16
N VAL A 949 -35.07 -10.85 -10.03
CA VAL A 949 -33.75 -10.33 -10.44
C VAL A 949 -33.89 -8.97 -11.12
N LEU A 950 -34.82 -8.81 -12.07
CA LEU A 950 -35.06 -7.51 -12.74
C LEU A 950 -35.52 -6.42 -11.75
N LYS A 951 -36.35 -6.74 -10.76
CA LYS A 951 -36.73 -5.80 -9.68
C LYS A 951 -35.53 -5.45 -8.81
N LEU A 952 -34.66 -6.41 -8.50
CA LEU A 952 -33.45 -6.21 -7.69
C LEU A 952 -32.42 -5.34 -8.44
N GLU A 953 -32.22 -5.60 -9.74
CA GLU A 953 -31.42 -4.77 -10.63
C GLU A 953 -31.99 -3.36 -10.74
N GLN A 954 -33.33 -3.21 -10.84
CA GLN A 954 -33.99 -1.91 -10.83
C GLN A 954 -33.80 -1.18 -9.49
N SER A 955 -33.97 -1.84 -8.35
CA SER A 955 -33.73 -1.21 -7.05
C SER A 955 -32.27 -0.80 -6.87
N TYR A 956 -31.30 -1.62 -7.30
CA TYR A 956 -29.89 -1.22 -7.27
C TYR A 956 -29.58 -0.09 -8.25
N GLN A 957 -30.20 -0.05 -9.43
CA GLN A 957 -30.05 1.08 -10.36
C GLN A 957 -30.69 2.37 -9.82
N GLU A 958 -31.80 2.28 -9.09
CA GLU A 958 -32.44 3.41 -8.41
C GLU A 958 -31.62 3.89 -7.20
N GLU A 959 -31.08 2.98 -6.39
CA GLU A 959 -30.15 3.29 -5.30
C GLU A 959 -28.88 3.96 -5.83
N LEU A 960 -28.24 3.39 -6.86
CA LEU A 960 -27.05 3.96 -7.51
C LEU A 960 -27.31 5.34 -8.13
N LYS A 961 -28.49 5.55 -8.75
CA LYS A 961 -28.91 6.88 -9.20
C LYS A 961 -29.07 7.82 -8.02
N SER A 962 -29.78 7.43 -6.96
CA SER A 962 -29.98 8.27 -5.78
C SER A 962 -28.67 8.64 -5.07
N LEU A 963 -27.66 7.76 -5.11
CA LEU A 963 -26.31 8.03 -4.61
C LEU A 963 -25.54 8.97 -5.54
N SER A 964 -25.61 8.77 -6.86
CA SER A 964 -24.98 9.66 -7.84
C SER A 964 -25.62 11.05 -7.87
N ASP A 965 -26.93 11.15 -7.64
CA ASP A 965 -27.66 12.42 -7.55
C ASP A 965 -27.29 13.14 -6.25
N LYS A 966 -27.26 12.44 -5.10
CA LYS A 966 -26.74 13.01 -3.84
C LYS A 966 -25.27 13.43 -3.94
N GLN A 967 -24.44 12.68 -4.65
CA GLN A 967 -23.05 13.05 -4.89
C GLN A 967 -22.98 14.33 -5.73
N ARG A 968 -23.79 14.47 -6.79
CA ARG A 968 -23.89 15.73 -7.55
C ARG A 968 -24.42 16.90 -6.72
N GLU A 969 -25.41 16.67 -5.86
CA GLU A 969 -25.92 17.69 -4.93
C GLU A 969 -24.83 18.15 -3.96
N GLN A 970 -24.00 17.22 -3.47
CA GLN A 970 -22.84 17.55 -2.64
C GLN A 970 -21.75 18.29 -3.43
N GLU A 971 -21.40 17.82 -4.63
CA GLU A 971 -20.44 18.48 -5.54
C GLU A 971 -20.88 19.92 -5.84
N LEU A 972 -22.14 20.13 -6.23
CA LEU A 972 -22.72 21.46 -6.44
C LEU A 972 -22.71 22.31 -5.16
N CYS A 973 -23.05 21.73 -4.00
CA CYS A 973 -23.00 22.45 -2.73
C CYS A 973 -21.57 22.87 -2.36
N TRP A 974 -20.55 22.05 -2.65
CA TRP A 974 -19.15 22.40 -2.47
C TRP A 974 -18.68 23.45 -3.48
N GLU A 975 -19.09 23.35 -4.75
CA GLU A 975 -18.82 24.37 -5.78
C GLU A 975 -19.43 25.73 -5.40
N GLU A 976 -20.68 25.77 -4.95
CA GLU A 976 -21.32 26.98 -4.44
C GLU A 976 -20.57 27.53 -3.20
N LYS A 977 -20.13 26.67 -2.29
CA LYS A 977 -19.34 27.06 -1.11
C LYS A 977 -17.98 27.64 -1.49
N ILE A 978 -17.31 27.04 -2.47
CA ILE A 978 -16.03 27.51 -3.00
C ILE A 978 -16.22 28.85 -3.73
N GLN A 979 -17.28 29.02 -4.52
CA GLN A 979 -17.62 30.29 -5.16
C GLN A 979 -17.96 31.38 -4.14
N GLU A 980 -18.69 31.08 -3.07
CA GLU A 980 -18.96 32.01 -1.96
C GLU A 980 -17.66 32.47 -1.29
N VAL A 981 -16.74 31.54 -0.98
CA VAL A 981 -15.43 31.85 -0.39
C VAL A 981 -14.55 32.66 -1.35
N LEU A 982 -14.52 32.30 -2.64
CA LEU A 982 -13.78 33.05 -3.67
C LEU A 982 -14.33 34.46 -3.86
N PHE A 983 -15.64 34.62 -3.94
CA PHE A 983 -16.30 35.93 -4.04
C PHE A 983 -16.00 36.81 -2.82
N ASN A 984 -16.09 36.23 -1.61
CA ASN A 984 -15.72 36.94 -0.38
C ASN A 984 -14.22 37.33 -0.37
N ALA A 985 -13.33 36.45 -0.84
CA ALA A 985 -11.90 36.75 -0.96
C ALA A 985 -11.60 37.82 -2.02
N GLU A 986 -12.34 37.84 -3.14
CA GLU A 986 -12.27 38.91 -4.14
C GLU A 986 -12.80 40.24 -3.61
N GLU A 987 -13.88 40.23 -2.84
CA GLU A 987 -14.41 41.45 -2.22
C GLU A 987 -13.43 42.01 -1.16
N GLN A 988 -12.75 41.15 -0.40
CA GLN A 988 -11.69 41.54 0.51
C GLN A 988 -10.46 42.07 -0.24
N ARG A 989 -10.02 41.42 -1.33
CA ARG A 989 -8.95 41.95 -2.19
C ARG A 989 -9.31 43.34 -2.74
N ARG A 990 -10.51 43.53 -3.26
CA ARG A 990 -10.98 44.84 -3.75
C ARG A 990 -11.00 45.90 -2.66
N LYS A 991 -11.40 45.57 -1.43
CA LYS A 991 -11.35 46.50 -0.28
C LYS A 991 -9.90 46.88 0.06
N MET A 992 -9.00 45.90 0.12
CA MET A 992 -7.56 46.14 0.32
C MET A 992 -6.94 46.97 -0.79
N GLU A 993 -7.27 46.71 -2.06
CA GLU A 993 -6.83 47.51 -3.21
C GLU A 993 -7.37 48.95 -3.15
N GLU A 994 -8.64 49.14 -2.77
CA GLU A 994 -9.21 50.48 -2.56
C GLU A 994 -8.55 51.22 -1.39
N ASP A 995 -8.22 50.55 -0.30
CA ASP A 995 -7.53 51.15 0.84
C ASP A 995 -6.06 51.45 0.52
N GLU A 996 -5.35 50.57 -0.20
CA GLU A 996 -4.01 50.85 -0.72
C GLU A 996 -4.03 52.03 -1.71
N GLN A 997 -5.05 52.12 -2.56
CA GLN A 997 -5.25 53.26 -3.47
C GLN A 997 -5.51 54.56 -2.69
N ARG A 998 -6.30 54.51 -1.60
CA ARG A 998 -6.54 55.65 -0.70
C ARG A 998 -5.28 56.08 0.05
N GLU A 999 -4.42 55.15 0.46
CA GLU A 999 -3.12 55.49 1.06
C GLU A 999 -2.14 56.06 0.06
N LYS A 1000 -2.08 55.54 -1.18
CA LYS A 1000 -1.30 56.16 -2.27
C LYS A 1000 -1.79 57.58 -2.55
N GLU A 1001 -3.10 57.77 -2.68
CA GLU A 1001 -3.70 59.09 -2.84
C GLU A 1001 -3.51 60.03 -1.63
N ARG A 1002 -3.22 59.52 -0.44
CA ARG A 1002 -2.81 60.33 0.72
C ARG A 1002 -1.34 60.71 0.62
N TRP A 1003 -0.48 59.72 0.37
CA TRP A 1003 0.96 59.92 0.20
C TRP A 1003 1.28 60.90 -0.94
N ASP A 1004 0.62 60.78 -2.08
CA ASP A 1004 0.79 61.68 -3.22
C ASP A 1004 0.40 63.13 -2.85
N LYS A 1005 -0.68 63.31 -2.06
CA LYS A 1005 -1.10 64.64 -1.57
C LYS A 1005 -0.13 65.20 -0.52
N GLU A 1006 0.34 64.38 0.42
CA GLU A 1006 1.35 64.78 1.39
C GLU A 1006 2.67 65.16 0.70
N GLN A 1007 3.05 64.44 -0.36
CA GLN A 1007 4.20 64.78 -1.19
C GLN A 1007 3.99 66.09 -1.96
N GLU A 1008 2.83 66.29 -2.61
CA GLU A 1008 2.48 67.57 -3.27
C GLU A 1008 2.47 68.75 -2.28
N GLU A 1009 1.94 68.57 -1.07
CA GLU A 1009 1.94 69.59 -0.02
C GLU A 1009 3.36 69.91 0.48
N MET A 1010 4.20 68.90 0.68
CA MET A 1010 5.62 69.07 1.04
C MET A 1010 6.43 69.73 -0.09
N GLU A 1011 6.18 69.39 -1.35
CA GLU A 1011 6.79 70.06 -2.50
C GLU A 1011 6.32 71.53 -2.60
N LEU A 1012 5.05 71.82 -2.33
CA LEU A 1012 4.51 73.19 -2.25
C LEU A 1012 5.02 73.99 -1.05
N LEU A 1013 5.35 73.34 0.07
CA LEU A 1013 5.99 73.96 1.22
C LEU A 1013 7.45 74.27 0.93
N HIS A 1014 8.24 73.28 0.51
CA HIS A 1014 9.65 73.48 0.10
C HIS A 1014 9.78 74.55 -0.99
N LYS A 1015 8.87 74.56 -1.97
CA LYS A 1015 8.86 75.59 -3.02
C LYS A 1015 8.64 77.00 -2.45
N ARG A 1016 7.69 77.17 -1.52
CA ARG A 1016 7.47 78.44 -0.81
C ARG A 1016 8.69 78.85 0.04
N GLU A 1017 9.31 77.91 0.74
CA GLU A 1017 10.53 78.17 1.51
C GLU A 1017 11.70 78.60 0.61
N VAL A 1018 11.88 77.94 -0.55
CA VAL A 1018 12.91 78.31 -1.54
C VAL A 1018 12.61 79.68 -2.16
N GLU A 1019 11.35 79.99 -2.46
CA GLU A 1019 10.93 81.32 -2.93
C GLU A 1019 11.18 82.41 -1.86
N GLU A 1020 10.85 82.15 -0.59
CA GLU A 1020 11.15 83.05 0.53
C GLU A 1020 12.66 83.25 0.76
N LEU A 1021 13.45 82.18 0.70
CA LEU A 1021 14.91 82.25 0.79
C LEU A 1021 15.49 83.00 -0.41
N GLY A 1022 14.92 82.84 -1.61
CA GLY A 1022 15.27 83.63 -2.79
C GLY A 1022 15.03 85.13 -2.58
N VAL A 1023 13.86 85.51 -2.05
CA VAL A 1023 13.53 86.91 -1.72
C VAL A 1023 14.45 87.47 -0.64
N LYS A 1024 14.74 86.71 0.42
CA LYS A 1024 15.69 87.10 1.49
C LYS A 1024 17.11 87.27 0.93
N ASN A 1025 17.55 86.38 0.04
CA ASN A 1025 18.86 86.46 -0.59
C ASN A 1025 18.95 87.67 -1.54
N GLU A 1026 17.90 87.97 -2.32
CA GLU A 1026 17.82 89.21 -3.10
C GLU A 1026 17.85 90.47 -2.22
N GLN A 1027 17.22 90.46 -1.05
CA GLN A 1027 17.26 91.58 -0.11
C GLN A 1027 18.67 91.78 0.45
N LEU A 1028 19.32 90.72 0.92
CA LEU A 1028 20.71 90.75 1.38
C LEU A 1028 21.69 91.18 0.28
N GLN A 1029 21.47 90.76 -0.97
CA GLN A 1029 22.25 91.20 -2.12
C GLN A 1029 22.09 92.71 -2.35
N LYS A 1030 20.86 93.25 -2.29
CA LYS A 1030 20.58 94.69 -2.43
C LYS A 1030 21.17 95.51 -1.27
N GLU A 1031 21.14 94.99 -0.05
CA GLU A 1031 21.80 95.61 1.12
C GLU A 1031 23.33 95.61 0.96
N LEU A 1032 23.92 94.51 0.48
CA LEU A 1032 25.35 94.41 0.20
C LEU A 1032 25.77 95.37 -0.91
N ASP A 1033 25.03 95.43 -2.03
CA ASP A 1033 25.30 96.37 -3.13
C ASP A 1033 25.16 97.83 -2.68
N TYR A 1034 24.16 98.14 -1.84
CA TYR A 1034 24.02 99.45 -1.21
C TYR A 1034 25.26 99.78 -0.35
N LEU A 1035 25.68 98.88 0.54
CA LEU A 1035 26.86 99.07 1.39
C LEU A 1035 28.17 99.20 0.58
N ILE A 1036 28.32 98.45 -0.51
CA ILE A 1036 29.44 98.57 -1.45
C ILE A 1036 29.43 99.96 -2.10
N SER A 1037 28.26 100.45 -2.55
CA SER A 1037 28.15 101.78 -3.14
C SER A 1037 28.43 102.90 -2.12
N GLU A 1038 28.01 102.73 -0.86
CA GLU A 1038 28.31 103.68 0.22
C GLU A 1038 29.79 103.65 0.61
N ALA A 1039 30.43 102.48 0.59
CA ALA A 1039 31.87 102.35 0.79
C ALA A 1039 32.67 103.01 -0.35
N GLN A 1040 32.31 102.74 -1.62
CA GLN A 1040 32.96 103.33 -2.80
C GLN A 1040 32.79 104.86 -2.85
N THR A 1041 31.62 105.39 -2.49
CA THR A 1041 31.42 106.85 -2.43
C THR A 1041 32.23 107.51 -1.31
N LYS A 1042 32.39 106.84 -0.15
CA LYS A 1042 33.30 107.27 0.93
C LYS A 1042 34.77 107.19 0.49
N GLU A 1043 35.19 106.12 -0.19
CA GLU A 1043 36.54 105.96 -0.74
C GLU A 1043 36.87 107.04 -1.78
N LEU A 1044 35.95 107.35 -2.69
CA LEU A 1044 36.08 108.45 -3.65
C LEU A 1044 36.15 109.82 -2.96
N ALA A 1045 35.42 110.02 -1.86
CA ALA A 1045 35.49 111.26 -1.08
C ALA A 1045 36.85 111.40 -0.36
N LEU A 1046 37.34 110.33 0.26
CA LEU A 1046 38.67 110.29 0.90
C LEU A 1046 39.80 110.48 -0.13
N SER A 1047 39.67 109.87 -1.32
CA SER A 1047 40.63 110.03 -2.43
C SER A 1047 40.67 111.47 -2.93
N LYS A 1048 39.53 112.16 -3.00
CA LYS A 1048 39.47 113.60 -3.31
C LYS A 1048 40.16 114.44 -2.24
N GLN A 1049 39.90 114.17 -0.96
CA GLN A 1049 40.56 114.87 0.16
C GLN A 1049 42.09 114.65 0.15
N LEU A 1050 42.54 113.43 -0.17
CA LEU A 1050 43.97 113.11 -0.29
C LEU A 1050 44.62 113.85 -1.46
N ASN A 1051 43.95 113.94 -2.62
CA ASN A 1051 44.42 114.69 -3.77
C ASN A 1051 44.45 116.21 -3.51
N ASP A 1052 43.45 116.77 -2.82
CA ASP A 1052 43.45 118.17 -2.40
C ASP A 1052 44.63 118.48 -1.44
N LEU A 1053 44.92 117.58 -0.51
CA LEU A 1053 46.08 117.67 0.38
C LEU A 1053 47.40 117.58 -0.40
N HIS A 1054 47.52 116.63 -1.33
CA HIS A 1054 48.71 116.47 -2.17
C HIS A 1054 48.98 117.73 -3.01
N THR A 1055 47.94 118.27 -3.65
CA THR A 1055 48.03 119.50 -4.48
C THR A 1055 48.47 120.71 -3.65
N ARG A 1056 47.95 120.86 -2.42
CA ARG A 1056 48.38 121.91 -1.48
C ARG A 1056 49.81 121.72 -1.01
N LEU A 1057 50.22 120.48 -0.73
CA LEU A 1057 51.57 120.15 -0.29
C LEU A 1057 52.59 120.43 -1.41
N GLN A 1058 52.26 120.08 -2.65
CA GLN A 1058 53.09 120.36 -3.83
C GLN A 1058 53.23 121.86 -4.09
N GLY A 1059 52.14 122.64 -4.05
CA GLY A 1059 52.23 124.11 -4.13
C GLY A 1059 53.06 124.74 -2.99
N SER A 1060 53.06 124.12 -1.80
CA SER A 1060 53.92 124.53 -0.68
C SER A 1060 55.39 124.12 -0.85
N LEU A 1061 55.71 123.16 -1.72
CA LEU A 1061 57.07 122.78 -2.08
C LEU A 1061 57.60 123.69 -3.20
N GLU A 1062 56.81 123.91 -4.26
CA GLU A 1062 57.16 124.81 -5.37
C GLU A 1062 57.43 126.25 -4.90
N THR A 1063 56.67 126.73 -3.90
CA THR A 1063 56.92 128.04 -3.25
C THR A 1063 58.17 128.04 -2.36
N LYS A 1064 58.53 126.91 -1.73
CA LYS A 1064 59.81 126.76 -1.01
C LYS A 1064 61.00 126.75 -1.96
N ASP A 1065 60.93 126.00 -3.05
CA ASP A 1065 62.01 125.89 -4.03
C ASP A 1065 62.26 127.24 -4.71
N SER A 1066 61.20 128.00 -4.99
CA SER A 1066 61.28 129.39 -5.47
C SER A 1066 62.00 130.33 -4.48
N LEU A 1067 61.80 130.14 -3.17
CA LEU A 1067 62.47 130.92 -2.12
C LEU A 1067 63.93 130.49 -1.90
N LEU A 1068 64.23 129.19 -2.06
CA LEU A 1068 65.59 128.66 -2.02
C LEU A 1068 66.43 129.19 -3.18
N ALA A 1069 65.92 129.14 -4.42
CA ALA A 1069 66.60 129.71 -5.58
C ALA A 1069 66.90 131.21 -5.41
N LEU A 1070 65.98 131.98 -4.82
CA LEU A 1070 66.19 133.40 -4.51
C LEU A 1070 67.28 133.62 -3.42
N ALA A 1071 67.41 132.70 -2.48
CA ALA A 1071 68.45 132.74 -1.44
C ALA A 1071 69.83 132.36 -2.02
N GLU A 1072 69.89 131.34 -2.88
CA GLU A 1072 71.10 130.91 -3.58
C GLU A 1072 71.63 132.02 -4.52
N GLN A 1073 70.75 132.68 -5.28
CA GLN A 1073 71.10 133.83 -6.12
C GLN A 1073 71.79 134.93 -5.29
N LYS A 1074 71.25 135.27 -4.12
CA LYS A 1074 71.82 136.28 -3.21
C LYS A 1074 73.13 135.83 -2.57
N ALA A 1075 73.30 134.53 -2.31
CA ALA A 1075 74.55 133.98 -1.82
C ALA A 1075 75.66 134.17 -2.87
N LEU A 1076 75.39 133.81 -4.13
CA LEU A 1076 76.32 134.00 -5.26
C LEU A 1076 76.69 135.48 -5.48
N ASP A 1077 75.73 136.39 -5.42
CA ASP A 1077 75.99 137.84 -5.53
C ASP A 1077 76.93 138.33 -4.40
N SER A 1078 76.73 137.84 -3.18
CA SER A 1078 77.57 138.19 -2.03
C SER A 1078 78.97 137.56 -2.08
N GLU A 1079 79.10 136.35 -2.63
CA GLU A 1079 80.38 135.68 -2.88
C GLU A 1079 81.18 136.38 -3.99
N PHE A 1080 80.51 136.87 -5.04
CA PHE A 1080 81.15 137.67 -6.09
C PHE A 1080 81.76 138.97 -5.52
N LEU A 1081 80.99 139.72 -4.74
CA LEU A 1081 81.45 140.93 -4.05
C LEU A 1081 82.63 140.63 -3.10
N LEU A 1082 82.56 139.54 -2.34
CA LEU A 1082 83.64 139.14 -1.44
C LEU A 1082 84.93 138.82 -2.23
N ASN A 1083 84.83 138.02 -3.30
CA ASN A 1083 85.96 137.70 -4.15
C ASN A 1083 86.59 138.93 -4.80
N GLN A 1084 85.80 139.94 -5.17
CA GLN A 1084 86.32 141.20 -5.69
C GLN A 1084 87.14 141.96 -4.64
N THR A 1085 86.63 142.10 -3.41
CA THR A 1085 87.42 142.73 -2.33
C THR A 1085 88.73 141.98 -2.00
N VAL A 1086 88.73 140.64 -2.12
CA VAL A 1086 89.93 139.81 -1.93
C VAL A 1086 90.95 139.99 -3.06
N GLN A 1087 90.52 140.31 -4.29
CA GLN A 1087 91.43 140.67 -5.38
C GLN A 1087 92.06 142.05 -5.13
N ASP A 1088 91.26 143.04 -4.73
CA ASP A 1088 91.74 144.39 -4.44
C ASP A 1088 92.83 144.39 -3.34
N PHE A 1089 92.59 143.67 -2.22
CA PHE A 1089 93.58 143.50 -1.15
C PHE A 1089 94.85 142.76 -1.57
N LYS A 1090 94.80 141.88 -2.58
CA LYS A 1090 96.01 141.25 -3.13
C LYS A 1090 96.85 142.25 -3.91
N HIS A 1091 96.20 143.12 -4.69
CA HIS A 1091 96.87 144.12 -5.51
C HIS A 1091 97.57 145.17 -4.65
N GLU A 1092 96.90 145.71 -3.62
CA GLU A 1092 97.52 146.61 -2.62
C GLU A 1092 98.74 145.97 -1.94
N ARG A 1093 98.68 144.66 -1.65
CA ARG A 1093 99.79 143.93 -1.03
C ARG A 1093 100.98 143.74 -1.98
N GLU A 1094 100.75 143.61 -3.28
CA GLU A 1094 101.79 143.54 -4.30
C GLU A 1094 102.45 144.91 -4.54
N GLU A 1095 101.68 146.01 -4.55
CA GLU A 1095 102.23 147.37 -4.63
C GLU A 1095 103.14 147.69 -3.42
N LEU A 1096 102.70 147.37 -2.21
CA LEU A 1096 103.50 147.56 -1.00
C LEU A 1096 104.80 146.73 -1.02
N LEU A 1097 104.76 145.50 -1.57
CA LEU A 1097 105.94 144.65 -1.70
C LEU A 1097 106.95 145.27 -2.69
N ASN A 1098 106.49 145.80 -3.84
CA ASN A 1098 107.35 146.50 -4.79
C ASN A 1098 108.04 147.71 -4.16
N ILE A 1099 107.28 148.55 -3.44
CA ILE A 1099 107.83 149.75 -2.76
C ILE A 1099 108.91 149.35 -1.73
N GLN A 1100 108.73 148.25 -1.01
CA GLN A 1100 109.74 147.73 -0.09
C GLN A 1100 111.03 147.34 -0.85
N THR A 1101 110.93 146.60 -1.94
CA THR A 1101 112.13 146.18 -2.71
C THR A 1101 112.90 147.36 -3.30
N GLU A 1102 112.22 148.42 -3.76
CA GLU A 1102 112.91 149.63 -4.23
C GLU A 1102 113.71 150.34 -3.14
N LEU A 1103 113.21 150.35 -1.90
CA LEU A 1103 113.91 150.95 -0.76
C LEU A 1103 115.14 150.12 -0.35
N GLU A 1104 115.04 148.79 -0.41
CA GLU A 1104 116.16 147.87 -0.14
C GLU A 1104 117.28 148.03 -1.19
N VAL A 1105 116.95 148.22 -2.47
CA VAL A 1105 117.95 148.52 -3.52
C VAL A 1105 118.67 149.84 -3.25
N LYS A 1106 117.92 150.92 -2.98
CA LYS A 1106 118.49 152.26 -2.69
C LYS A 1106 119.39 152.27 -1.44
N HIS A 1107 119.08 151.45 -0.44
CA HIS A 1107 119.93 151.28 0.76
C HIS A 1107 121.25 150.56 0.44
N ASN A 1108 121.21 149.52 -0.39
CA ASN A 1108 122.42 148.79 -0.81
C ASN A 1108 123.34 149.64 -1.71
N GLU A 1109 122.78 150.50 -2.57
CA GLU A 1109 123.57 151.44 -3.38
C GLU A 1109 124.31 152.48 -2.52
N THR A 1110 123.68 153.00 -1.46
CA THR A 1110 124.35 153.94 -0.54
C THR A 1110 125.46 153.28 0.27
N LEU A 1111 125.30 152.01 0.67
CA LEU A 1111 126.37 151.23 1.30
C LEU A 1111 127.54 150.98 0.34
N SER A 1112 127.28 150.65 -0.93
CA SER A 1112 128.32 150.45 -1.95
C SER A 1112 129.14 151.72 -2.22
N MET A 1113 128.48 152.89 -2.29
CA MET A 1113 129.17 154.18 -2.45
C MET A 1113 130.03 154.54 -1.23
N SER A 1114 129.57 154.24 -0.02
CA SER A 1114 130.36 154.41 1.20
C SER A 1114 131.60 153.53 1.23
N ALA A 1115 131.54 152.30 0.70
CA ALA A 1115 132.67 151.38 0.67
C ALA A 1115 133.79 151.86 -0.27
N ARG A 1116 133.46 152.31 -1.49
CA ARG A 1116 134.46 152.82 -2.45
C ARG A 1116 135.29 153.99 -1.90
N HIS A 1117 134.66 154.95 -1.22
CA HIS A 1117 135.37 156.08 -0.64
C HIS A 1117 136.31 155.71 0.53
N ILE A 1118 136.16 154.51 1.09
CA ILE A 1118 137.10 153.97 2.09
C ILE A 1118 138.31 153.32 1.38
N GLU A 1119 138.10 152.61 0.27
CA GLU A 1119 139.17 152.01 -0.54
C GLU A 1119 140.08 153.06 -1.20
N GLU A 1120 139.52 154.07 -1.88
CA GLU A 1120 140.28 155.19 -2.47
C GLU A 1120 141.17 155.89 -1.43
N ARG A 1121 140.70 155.97 -0.19
CA ARG A 1121 141.41 156.58 0.94
C ARG A 1121 142.54 155.70 1.49
N ILE A 1122 142.49 154.37 1.29
CA ILE A 1122 143.57 153.45 1.67
C ILE A 1122 144.70 153.52 0.64
N GLU A 1123 144.38 153.54 -0.65
CA GLU A 1123 145.38 153.63 -1.74
C GLU A 1123 146.21 154.93 -1.66
N LEU A 1124 145.55 156.07 -1.44
CA LEU A 1124 146.22 157.36 -1.24
C LEU A 1124 147.11 157.42 0.03
N LEU A 1125 146.85 156.57 1.03
CA LEU A 1125 147.70 156.45 2.22
C LEU A 1125 148.94 155.60 1.94
N THR A 1126 148.84 154.58 1.08
CA THR A 1126 150.00 153.76 0.67
C THR A 1126 150.97 154.53 -0.24
N GLU A 1127 150.49 155.29 -1.23
CA GLU A 1127 151.37 156.11 -2.10
C GLU A 1127 152.20 157.13 -1.29
N ARG A 1128 151.60 157.72 -0.24
CA ARG A 1128 152.28 158.66 0.67
C ARG A 1128 153.49 158.02 1.37
N ASP A 1129 153.37 156.75 1.76
CA ASP A 1129 154.40 156.07 2.55
C ASP A 1129 155.53 155.52 1.67
N ASP A 1130 155.24 155.11 0.43
CA ASP A 1130 156.26 154.80 -0.58
C ASP A 1130 157.07 156.05 -0.99
N LEU A 1131 156.40 157.20 -1.15
CA LEU A 1131 157.07 158.48 -1.42
C LEU A 1131 157.96 158.92 -0.24
N ARG A 1132 157.57 158.62 1.01
CA ARG A 1132 158.43 158.84 2.19
C ARG A 1132 159.67 157.96 2.18
N ALA A 1133 159.57 156.69 1.80
CA ALA A 1133 160.73 155.80 1.66
C ALA A 1133 161.72 156.34 0.62
N LYS A 1134 161.22 156.85 -0.51
CA LYS A 1134 162.03 157.50 -1.56
C LYS A 1134 162.81 158.72 -1.08
N ILE A 1135 162.23 159.53 -0.21
CA ILE A 1135 162.88 160.73 0.34
C ILE A 1135 164.07 160.34 1.24
N VAL A 1136 163.91 159.33 2.11
CA VAL A 1136 165.00 158.85 2.99
C VAL A 1136 166.15 158.25 2.17
N GLU A 1137 165.83 157.55 1.08
CA GLU A 1137 166.81 156.98 0.13
C GLU A 1137 167.62 158.10 -0.58
N LEU A 1138 166.95 159.19 -0.99
CA LEU A 1138 167.59 160.36 -1.59
C LEU A 1138 168.44 161.18 -0.59
N GLU A 1139 168.00 161.29 0.67
CA GLU A 1139 168.76 161.97 1.74
C GLU A 1139 170.05 161.21 2.11
N ALA A 1140 170.02 159.87 2.06
CA ALA A 1140 171.21 159.04 2.26
C ALA A 1140 172.24 159.24 1.13
N LEU A 1141 171.79 159.24 -0.13
CA LEU A 1141 172.63 159.50 -1.29
C LEU A 1141 173.23 160.92 -1.28
N LEU A 1142 172.48 161.92 -0.81
CA LEU A 1142 172.97 163.30 -0.65
C LEU A 1142 174.05 163.43 0.42
N LYS A 1143 173.95 162.71 1.55
CA LYS A 1143 175.02 162.66 2.56
C LYS A 1143 176.29 162.03 2.00
N GLN A 1144 176.17 160.90 1.30
CA GLN A 1144 177.33 160.20 0.77
C GLN A 1144 178.05 161.02 -0.30
N ALA A 1145 177.31 161.68 -1.20
CA ALA A 1145 177.88 162.62 -2.18
C ALA A 1145 178.61 163.82 -1.53
N ALA A 1146 178.14 164.31 -0.37
CA ALA A 1146 178.79 165.42 0.33
C ALA A 1146 180.10 165.00 1.03
N GLU A 1147 180.15 163.80 1.61
CA GLU A 1147 181.36 163.23 2.21
C GLU A 1147 182.43 162.94 1.15
N ASP A 1148 182.03 162.44 -0.03
CA ASP A 1148 182.92 162.28 -1.18
C ASP A 1148 183.48 163.64 -1.67
N PHE A 1149 182.67 164.70 -1.69
CA PHE A 1149 183.12 166.06 -2.01
C PHE A 1149 184.14 166.63 -1.00
N GLU A 1150 184.04 166.30 0.29
CA GLU A 1150 185.07 166.66 1.28
C GLU A 1150 186.38 165.89 1.05
N LEU A 1151 186.31 164.61 0.68
CA LEU A 1151 187.46 163.77 0.34
C LEU A 1151 188.19 164.28 -0.92
N GLU A 1152 187.46 164.64 -1.97
CA GLU A 1152 188.04 165.24 -3.18
C GLU A 1152 188.70 166.60 -2.91
N ARG A 1153 188.08 167.48 -2.10
CA ARG A 1153 188.70 168.78 -1.80
C ARG A 1153 189.93 168.68 -0.89
N ARG A 1154 189.97 167.72 0.06
CA ARG A 1154 191.20 167.37 0.81
C ARG A 1154 192.29 166.75 -0.08
N SER A 1155 191.93 166.22 -1.24
CA SER A 1155 192.89 165.83 -2.29
C SER A 1155 193.45 167.07 -3.01
N CYS A 1156 192.58 167.98 -3.47
CA CYS A 1156 192.99 169.22 -4.15
C CYS A 1156 193.84 170.17 -3.28
N GLY A 1157 193.67 170.18 -1.95
CA GLY A 1157 194.53 170.96 -1.04
C GLY A 1157 196.02 170.63 -1.19
N ARG A 1158 196.38 169.35 -1.38
CA ARG A 1158 197.77 168.88 -1.51
C ARG A 1158 198.40 169.18 -2.88
N ILE A 1159 197.61 169.61 -3.86
CA ILE A 1159 198.10 169.97 -5.20
C ILE A 1159 198.39 171.47 -5.27
N TRP A 1160 197.63 172.33 -4.57
CA TRP A 1160 197.85 173.78 -4.63
C TRP A 1160 198.96 174.28 -3.68
N GLU A 1161 199.17 173.64 -2.53
CA GLU A 1161 200.41 173.83 -1.73
C GLU A 1161 201.67 173.33 -2.47
N ARG A 1162 201.54 172.45 -3.47
CA ARG A 1162 202.66 172.12 -4.38
C ARG A 1162 202.87 173.16 -5.50
N LEU A 1163 201.93 174.11 -5.65
CA LEU A 1163 202.07 175.29 -6.52
C LEU A 1163 202.59 176.52 -5.76
N GLU A 1164 202.40 176.57 -4.43
CA GLU A 1164 203.47 176.80 -3.43
C GLU A 1164 204.60 177.71 -3.92
N THR A 1165 205.67 177.06 -4.39
CA THR A 1165 207.04 177.55 -4.24
C THR A 1165 207.79 177.78 -5.55
N PHE A 1166 207.13 177.62 -6.70
CA PHE A 1166 207.77 177.73 -8.02
C PHE A 1166 207.81 179.17 -8.56
N THR A 1167 206.67 179.89 -8.57
CA THR A 1167 206.61 181.25 -9.16
C THR A 1167 207.18 182.35 -8.27
N GLN A 1168 207.25 182.14 -6.94
CA GLN A 1168 208.00 183.02 -6.04
C GLN A 1168 209.53 183.04 -6.33
N LYS A 1169 210.08 182.02 -7.00
CA LYS A 1169 211.52 181.94 -7.31
C LYS A 1169 211.94 182.62 -8.62
N GLU A 1170 211.05 182.80 -9.59
CA GLU A 1170 211.50 183.06 -10.97
C GLU A 1170 211.34 184.50 -11.51
N ILE A 1171 210.57 185.39 -10.86
CA ILE A 1171 210.47 186.82 -11.29
C ILE A 1171 210.97 187.81 -10.23
N LEU A 1172 211.26 187.37 -9.00
CA LEU A 1172 212.27 188.03 -8.16
C LEU A 1172 213.68 187.98 -8.80
N LYS A 1173 213.93 187.04 -9.73
CA LYS A 1173 215.08 187.08 -10.66
C LYS A 1173 215.02 188.22 -11.70
N MET A 1174 213.85 188.82 -11.96
CA MET A 1174 213.74 190.03 -12.81
C MET A 1174 213.90 191.34 -12.04
N LEU A 1175 213.80 191.33 -10.70
CA LEU A 1175 214.06 192.49 -9.82
C LEU A 1175 215.47 193.12 -10.06
N ARG A 1176 216.40 192.40 -10.69
CA ARG A 1176 217.80 192.82 -10.86
C ARG A 1176 218.30 193.03 -12.29
N LYS A 1177 217.54 192.70 -13.36
CA LYS A 1177 218.05 192.80 -14.75
C LYS A 1177 217.62 194.02 -15.57
N ARG A 1178 216.63 194.84 -15.14
CA ARG A 1178 216.28 196.12 -15.80
C ARG A 1178 216.37 197.39 -14.93
N VAL A 1179 217.03 197.29 -13.77
CA VAL A 1179 217.73 198.46 -13.16
C VAL A 1179 219.12 198.67 -13.80
N ILE A 1180 219.66 197.64 -14.49
CA ILE A 1180 221.06 197.60 -14.99
C ILE A 1180 221.19 197.83 -16.52
N MET A 1181 220.07 197.88 -17.24
CA MET A 1181 219.96 198.30 -18.64
C MET A 1181 218.75 199.23 -18.75
N LYS A 1182 218.82 200.52 -19.11
CA LYS A 1182 219.87 201.44 -19.60
C LYS A 1182 219.31 202.86 -19.37
N LEU A 1183 219.95 203.92 -18.87
CA LEU A 1183 221.29 204.23 -18.31
C LEU A 1183 222.55 203.90 -19.13
N LYS A 1184 222.38 203.24 -20.27
CA LYS A 1184 223.37 203.16 -21.35
C LYS A 1184 222.75 203.68 -22.66
N ALA A 1185 222.13 204.83 -22.52
CA ALA A 1185 221.50 205.73 -23.49
C ALA A 1185 221.11 207.00 -22.70
N CYS A 1186 221.34 208.26 -23.09
CA CYS A 1186 222.53 208.90 -23.65
C CYS A 1186 223.45 208.07 -24.58
N ARG A 1187 223.52 208.32 -25.89
CA ARG A 1187 222.76 209.28 -26.70
C ARG A 1187 221.31 208.78 -26.87
N LYS A 1188 220.28 209.61 -26.82
CA LYS A 1188 220.23 211.08 -26.87
C LYS A 1188 219.35 211.60 -25.74
#